data_AF-A0A8H6NMK8-F1
#
_entry.id   AF-A0A8H6NMK8-F1
#
_cell.length_a   1.000
_cell.length_b   1.000
_cell.length_c   1.000
_cell.angle_alpha   90.00
_cell.angle_beta   90.00
_cell.angle_gamma   90.00
#
_symmetry.space_group_name_H-M   'P 1'
#
loop_
_entity.id
_entity.type
_entity.pdbx_description
1 polymer ?
#
loop_
_entity_poly.entity_id
_entity_poly.type
_entity_poly.pdbx_seq_one_letter_code
_entity_poly.pdbx_strand_id
1 'polypeptide(L)'
;MARLANHFKTSSPPPRIASMFHSITHIPQRFPGSRNLRLNLTLAGIRTRYQSHMRPEIIDDTASSRTSVGSLVAETLASPIMEEVSRVRQQSIQDPDVTRQPLEDRIRDNLETSYDGKEFLPESAIDELASPQIVRIHLKAGLKVTPDDASLESLVEYVTNPAEPAKKLFLLLSFCEELEELRTFRDAGFRDKHLPIAIEKNTAITEKYRYNVRSQDSNQFWDVFSAWKAKNLEDFDGKQWRFLAPVFTPKKFDYTLGHHCPLPILRRIGHEKGGHFSTVFEVILHDAHQRVLDEGNTKRIALKEMRPGMDDYYQKEADSLRIIRELRHDHLITPLAAYKRNDQLRGFLFPWAGGGNLKEFWRRPDLRPTEDPELMRWVLKQLCGICSATRALHDKNCRHTDLKPENILLFEESESWGILRIADVGLARFHVDTTQQRKSATNANTGTVRYEPPEMGRDERLSRVYDVWSLGCVFLEFLIWATYGPNVLDTFIRTSVEQQFWEKKDGDYHQHSEVRFWISKMFELLKEDTALTACLKLVDKEMLVPEVDKRSQVVDIERKFQEICTRGDTEREFLRDPDLPSRIAGSPIPVPPLPESNPRPATQANTHLQVPGIRAPAGPSRIPRATEEPSASAPQSIEETTIRISPDEYNVGDLMAGSGGCSFCQLMCDAANAAGLERDEEFKIRRVDSTFRIEPDGPTVLSIYVDPRAARNSTPSFAQLGYPQLPEPGKEFQFALFRAWLRQCDEQHNHFSNTRVELPTRVLDVGTNKDPSVCLREGEDVPKEQYIALSHCWGNGAGFRTLTRNIAAFKQDIDFDSLPASFQHAITVTRALGFRYLWIDSLCIIQDDLADWEREAVRMEQVFSHAACTIAATSASSSDEGFLFPERELRPYVAITAPSSDTAFICKSIDKFHADVEEAVLNKRGWVLQERALSRRTLHFTSSQVYWECGHGIHCESLMKLANPKAAFLGDSNFPNSALHYFKGARIVLFQSLYKKYSGLGFTKKTDRSVAIKGLEERLVKTFGTKGGFGVFNAYLQRSLLWQRDDAAFEPIPYQKDRQVPSWSWMTYSGRISYVEAPFDRVDWTNDIVSPFISESGHKQHWKVGQQGGDQVIHAIARKFTMNRVELMKRVKFDREGMGFSDDLRCVVVGVEKPEDSSRQAEHYVLAISPAKSGEPGRYTRAGVGTVLFGHIAYDDAVDVVIQ
;
A
#
# COMPACT_ATOMS: atom_id res chain seq x y z
N MET A 1 -0.42 -37.31 26.16
CA MET A 1 -0.16 -38.76 26.35
C MET A 1 1.03 -39.10 25.46
N ALA A 2 2.20 -39.57 25.91
CA ALA A 2 2.54 -40.60 26.90
C ALA A 2 2.68 -42.03 26.29
N ARG A 3 3.89 -42.34 25.80
CA ARG A 3 4.51 -43.66 25.56
C ARG A 3 3.77 -44.67 24.66
N LEU A 4 4.48 -45.13 23.61
CA LEU A 4 5.06 -46.48 23.56
C LEU A 4 6.19 -46.56 22.52
N ALA A 5 7.13 -47.47 22.73
CA ALA A 5 8.33 -47.71 21.90
C ALA A 5 8.74 -49.20 21.98
N ASN A 6 9.90 -49.56 21.42
CA ASN A 6 10.55 -50.91 21.42
C ASN A 6 9.97 -51.94 20.43
N HIS A 7 10.74 -52.75 19.68
CA HIS A 7 12.16 -53.20 19.79
C HIS A 7 12.84 -53.31 18.39
N PHE A 8 14.16 -53.10 18.22
CA PHE A 8 15.29 -54.08 18.26
C PHE A 8 15.10 -55.35 17.41
N LYS A 9 16.06 -55.93 16.65
CA LYS A 9 17.53 -55.76 16.34
C LYS A 9 17.79 -56.62 15.05
N THR A 10 18.88 -56.65 14.25
CA THR A 10 20.30 -56.17 14.18
C THR A 10 20.73 -56.21 12.67
N SER A 11 21.93 -55.95 12.12
CA SER A 11 23.30 -55.54 12.54
C SER A 11 24.04 -54.85 11.35
N SER A 12 25.37 -55.01 11.17
CA SER A 12 26.25 -54.28 10.23
C SER A 12 27.52 -55.13 9.88
N PRO A 13 28.50 -54.70 9.02
CA PRO A 13 28.49 -53.72 7.92
C PRO A 13 29.01 -54.30 6.54
N PRO A 14 30.11 -53.82 5.87
CA PRO A 14 30.14 -53.28 4.48
C PRO A 14 30.95 -54.19 3.48
N PRO A 15 31.53 -53.79 2.30
CA PRO A 15 31.67 -52.46 1.63
C PRO A 15 31.66 -52.37 0.06
N ARG A 16 31.83 -51.13 -0.46
CA ARG A 16 32.52 -50.67 -1.71
C ARG A 16 32.00 -50.99 -3.16
N ILE A 17 31.78 -49.88 -3.90
CA ILE A 17 32.26 -49.55 -5.27
C ILE A 17 31.54 -50.11 -6.53
N ALA A 18 30.72 -49.22 -7.14
CA ALA A 18 30.65 -48.80 -8.55
C ALA A 18 30.19 -49.72 -9.71
N SER A 19 29.71 -49.04 -10.77
CA SER A 19 29.34 -49.51 -12.14
C SER A 19 28.12 -50.45 -12.26
N MET A 20 27.46 -50.60 -13.42
CA MET A 20 26.92 -49.64 -14.42
C MET A 20 26.02 -50.46 -15.39
N PHE A 21 24.92 -49.89 -15.90
CA PHE A 21 24.10 -50.38 -17.04
C PHE A 21 23.41 -51.77 -17.01
N HIS A 22 22.09 -51.75 -17.23
CA HIS A 22 21.25 -52.76 -17.93
C HIS A 22 21.09 -54.17 -17.28
N SER A 23 19.96 -54.90 -17.39
CA SER A 23 18.65 -54.65 -18.03
C SER A 23 17.54 -55.55 -17.45
N ILE A 24 16.26 -55.15 -17.64
CA ILE A 24 15.06 -55.96 -18.03
C ILE A 24 15.09 -57.46 -17.60
N THR A 25 14.22 -58.04 -16.75
CA THR A 25 12.73 -58.09 -16.83
C THR A 25 12.10 -58.66 -15.53
N HIS A 26 10.88 -58.22 -15.13
CA HIS A 26 9.63 -59.04 -15.02
C HIS A 26 8.52 -58.40 -14.14
N ILE A 27 7.28 -58.90 -14.29
CA ILE A 27 6.03 -58.35 -13.74
C ILE A 27 5.14 -59.51 -13.23
N PRO A 28 4.51 -59.37 -12.05
CA PRO A 28 3.05 -59.54 -11.94
C PRO A 28 2.42 -58.42 -11.08
N GLN A 29 1.64 -57.50 -11.66
CA GLN A 29 0.16 -57.57 -11.77
C GLN A 29 -0.63 -57.62 -10.44
N ARG A 30 -1.30 -56.51 -10.09
CA ARG A 30 -2.77 -56.35 -10.31
C ARG A 30 -3.21 -54.87 -10.24
N PHE A 31 -4.36 -54.60 -10.84
CA PHE A 31 -5.07 -53.29 -11.03
C PHE A 31 -6.39 -53.30 -10.21
N PRO A 32 -7.28 -52.26 -10.20
CA PRO A 32 -7.30 -50.99 -10.96
C PRO A 32 -7.45 -49.72 -10.07
N GLY A 33 -7.48 -48.49 -10.60
CA GLY A 33 -7.15 -48.04 -11.97
C GLY A 33 -7.83 -46.71 -12.36
N SER A 34 -7.08 -45.82 -13.01
CA SER A 34 -7.58 -44.64 -13.73
C SER A 34 -6.52 -44.18 -14.74
N ARG A 35 -6.90 -43.93 -16.00
CA ARG A 35 -6.02 -43.42 -17.05
C ARG A 35 -6.82 -42.56 -18.03
N ASN A 36 -6.32 -41.37 -18.31
CA ASN A 36 -6.35 -40.79 -19.65
C ASN A 36 -5.08 -39.96 -19.85
N LEU A 37 -4.44 -40.08 -21.02
CA LEU A 37 -3.20 -39.39 -21.32
C LEU A 37 -3.51 -38.07 -22.04
N ARG A 38 -2.95 -36.95 -21.55
CA ARG A 38 -2.80 -35.76 -22.40
C ARG A 38 -1.61 -35.98 -23.34
N LEU A 39 -1.88 -36.02 -24.65
CA LEU A 39 -0.85 -36.05 -25.68
C LEU A 39 -0.25 -34.66 -25.87
N ASN A 40 1.02 -34.48 -25.45
CA ASN A 40 1.80 -33.30 -25.79
C ASN A 40 2.30 -33.42 -27.24
N LEU A 41 1.77 -32.60 -28.15
CA LEU A 41 2.38 -32.35 -29.46
C LEU A 41 3.20 -31.06 -29.39
N THR A 42 4.49 -31.19 -29.11
CA THR A 42 5.44 -30.07 -29.12
C THR A 42 5.78 -29.64 -30.55
N LEU A 43 5.66 -28.34 -30.85
CA LEU A 43 6.07 -27.73 -32.11
C LEU A 43 7.61 -27.64 -32.22
N ALA A 44 8.26 -28.79 -32.37
CA ALA A 44 9.71 -28.93 -32.50
C ALA A 44 10.07 -29.84 -33.71
N GLY A 45 9.46 -29.59 -34.87
CA GLY A 45 9.54 -30.51 -36.03
C GLY A 45 9.62 -29.89 -37.43
N ILE A 46 9.55 -28.56 -37.61
CA ILE A 46 9.62 -27.91 -38.94
C ILE A 46 10.55 -26.69 -38.88
N ARG A 47 11.88 -26.91 -38.93
CA ARG A 47 12.86 -25.81 -39.11
C ARG A 47 14.13 -26.21 -39.88
N THR A 48 13.99 -27.08 -40.88
CA THR A 48 15.12 -27.62 -41.68
C THR A 48 14.77 -27.89 -43.15
N ARG A 49 14.35 -26.84 -43.88
CA ARG A 49 14.48 -26.67 -45.35
C ARG A 49 14.17 -25.21 -45.73
N TYR A 50 14.51 -24.83 -46.97
CA TYR A 50 14.40 -23.47 -47.52
C TYR A 50 15.33 -22.41 -46.90
N GLN A 51 16.64 -22.66 -47.01
CA GLN A 51 17.59 -21.62 -47.40
C GLN A 51 18.21 -21.96 -48.76
N SER A 52 17.98 -21.13 -49.77
CA SER A 52 18.85 -20.82 -50.93
C SER A 52 18.02 -20.16 -52.03
N HIS A 53 18.63 -19.21 -52.77
CA HIS A 53 18.03 -18.42 -53.87
C HIS A 53 16.90 -17.47 -53.41
N MET A 54 16.93 -16.14 -53.62
CA MET A 54 17.71 -15.30 -54.54
C MET A 54 18.13 -13.93 -53.94
N ARG A 55 18.94 -13.19 -54.71
CA ARG A 55 19.30 -11.75 -54.65
C ARG A 55 19.76 -11.37 -56.08
N PRO A 56 19.84 -10.08 -56.47
CA PRO A 56 18.86 -9.00 -56.27
C PRO A 56 18.68 -8.14 -57.56
N GLU A 57 17.51 -7.52 -57.79
CA GLU A 57 17.36 -6.47 -58.84
C GLU A 57 16.61 -5.22 -58.33
N ILE A 58 16.61 -4.16 -59.14
CA ILE A 58 16.50 -2.73 -58.76
C ILE A 58 15.28 -2.09 -59.49
N ILE A 59 14.97 -0.80 -59.20
CA ILE A 59 14.01 0.14 -59.84
C ILE A 59 12.70 0.31 -59.04
N ASP A 60 12.11 1.51 -58.84
CA ASP A 60 12.59 2.90 -58.70
C ASP A 60 11.43 3.76 -58.11
N ASP A 61 11.63 5.04 -57.81
CA ASP A 61 10.63 5.93 -57.19
C ASP A 61 9.33 6.18 -57.99
N THR A 62 8.18 6.33 -57.32
CA THR A 62 7.35 7.59 -57.37
C THR A 62 6.02 7.58 -56.56
N ALA A 63 5.79 8.69 -55.85
CA ALA A 63 4.51 9.41 -55.63
C ALA A 63 3.17 8.69 -55.26
N SER A 64 2.82 8.78 -53.97
CA SER A 64 1.51 9.17 -53.40
C SER A 64 0.17 8.66 -53.98
N SER A 65 -0.61 7.93 -53.16
CA SER A 65 -2.00 8.30 -52.80
C SER A 65 -2.58 7.40 -51.68
N ARG A 66 -3.67 7.82 -51.03
CA ARG A 66 -4.35 7.08 -49.95
C ARG A 66 -5.36 6.06 -50.49
N THR A 67 -5.18 4.76 -50.23
CA THR A 67 -6.29 3.82 -49.93
C THR A 67 -5.78 2.57 -49.22
N SER A 68 -6.70 1.81 -48.61
CA SER A 68 -6.41 0.62 -47.80
C SER A 68 -5.95 -0.59 -48.63
N VAL A 69 -4.77 -1.15 -48.32
CA VAL A 69 -4.33 -2.47 -48.78
C VAL A 69 -3.79 -3.27 -47.58
N GLY A 70 -4.71 -3.80 -46.78
CA GLY A 70 -4.41 -4.56 -45.55
C GLY A 70 -5.20 -5.86 -45.39
N SER A 71 -5.93 -6.30 -46.42
CA SER A 71 -6.89 -7.41 -46.34
C SER A 71 -6.75 -8.49 -47.43
N LEU A 72 -5.74 -8.41 -48.29
CA LEU A 72 -5.66 -9.23 -49.52
C LEU A 72 -4.51 -10.25 -49.58
N VAL A 73 -3.86 -10.52 -48.44
CA VAL A 73 -2.79 -11.54 -48.32
C VAL A 73 -3.12 -12.60 -47.24
N ALA A 74 -4.09 -12.33 -46.36
CA ALA A 74 -4.52 -13.28 -45.32
C ALA A 74 -5.41 -14.42 -45.86
N GLU A 75 -6.22 -14.17 -46.89
CA GLU A 75 -7.24 -15.12 -47.36
C GLU A 75 -6.64 -16.35 -48.07
N THR A 76 -5.51 -16.20 -48.76
CA THR A 76 -4.96 -17.24 -49.66
C THR A 76 -4.21 -18.37 -48.95
N LEU A 77 -3.88 -18.23 -47.66
CA LEU A 77 -3.13 -19.25 -46.89
C LEU A 77 -3.92 -19.88 -45.73
N ALA A 78 -5.04 -19.28 -45.32
CA ALA A 78 -5.89 -19.84 -44.27
C ALA A 78 -6.69 -21.08 -44.73
N SER A 79 -7.10 -21.12 -46.00
CA SER A 79 -8.05 -22.12 -46.53
C SER A 79 -7.58 -23.58 -46.35
N PRO A 80 -6.36 -23.98 -46.76
CA PRO A 80 -5.95 -25.40 -46.70
C PRO A 80 -5.87 -25.93 -45.26
N ILE A 81 -5.45 -25.09 -44.31
CA ILE A 81 -5.31 -25.49 -42.90
C ILE A 81 -6.68 -25.56 -42.23
N MET A 82 -7.61 -24.64 -42.53
CA MET A 82 -8.98 -24.74 -42.03
C MET A 82 -9.77 -25.89 -42.66
N GLU A 83 -9.54 -26.21 -43.93
CA GLU A 83 -10.11 -27.42 -44.55
C GLU A 83 -9.53 -28.69 -43.92
N GLU A 84 -8.22 -28.81 -43.71
CA GLU A 84 -7.63 -30.01 -43.12
C GLU A 84 -8.03 -30.18 -41.64
N VAL A 85 -8.09 -29.10 -40.85
CA VAL A 85 -8.63 -29.12 -39.48
C VAL A 85 -10.12 -29.47 -39.48
N SER A 86 -10.89 -29.02 -40.47
CA SER A 86 -12.31 -29.39 -40.62
C SER A 86 -12.48 -30.86 -41.01
N ARG A 87 -11.62 -31.40 -41.89
CA ARG A 87 -11.59 -32.83 -42.25
C ARG A 87 -11.22 -33.70 -41.06
N VAL A 88 -10.20 -33.32 -40.29
CA VAL A 88 -9.80 -34.03 -39.05
C VAL A 88 -10.91 -33.97 -38.00
N ARG A 89 -11.59 -32.83 -37.81
CA ARG A 89 -12.77 -32.73 -36.95
C ARG A 89 -13.93 -33.60 -37.44
N GLN A 90 -14.23 -33.63 -38.74
CA GLN A 90 -15.26 -34.50 -39.30
C GLN A 90 -14.92 -35.99 -39.19
N GLN A 91 -13.64 -36.38 -39.30
CA GLN A 91 -13.19 -37.75 -39.06
C GLN A 91 -13.28 -38.15 -37.58
N SER A 92 -12.95 -37.24 -36.65
CA SER A 92 -13.12 -37.45 -35.21
C SER A 92 -14.58 -37.65 -34.76
N ILE A 93 -15.56 -37.28 -35.60
CA ILE A 93 -16.99 -37.42 -35.32
C ILE A 93 -17.55 -38.77 -35.84
N GLN A 94 -16.73 -39.59 -36.52
CA GLN A 94 -17.11 -40.93 -36.99
C GLN A 94 -16.68 -42.07 -36.04
N ASP A 95 -16.05 -41.77 -34.91
CA ASP A 95 -15.71 -42.79 -33.90
C ASP A 95 -16.94 -43.18 -33.06
N PRO A 96 -17.37 -44.46 -33.07
CA PRO A 96 -18.57 -44.89 -32.36
C PRO A 96 -18.48 -44.78 -30.83
N ASP A 97 -17.29 -44.78 -30.20
CA ASP A 97 -17.19 -44.66 -28.74
C ASP A 97 -17.55 -43.25 -28.23
N VAL A 98 -17.38 -42.20 -29.06
CA VAL A 98 -17.78 -40.82 -28.74
C VAL A 98 -19.31 -40.70 -28.55
N THR A 99 -20.09 -41.65 -29.07
CA THR A 99 -21.56 -41.66 -28.97
C THR A 99 -22.10 -42.37 -27.73
N ARG A 100 -21.25 -42.98 -26.90
CA ARG A 100 -21.67 -43.79 -25.73
C ARG A 100 -21.68 -43.05 -24.40
N GLN A 101 -20.94 -41.95 -24.25
CA GLN A 101 -20.87 -41.21 -23.00
C GLN A 101 -22.11 -40.31 -22.82
N PRO A 102 -22.76 -40.29 -21.64
CA PRO A 102 -23.85 -39.37 -21.35
C PRO A 102 -23.44 -37.90 -21.48
N LEU A 103 -24.37 -37.02 -21.84
CA LEU A 103 -24.06 -35.62 -22.14
C LEU A 103 -23.69 -34.84 -20.87
N GLU A 104 -24.30 -35.20 -19.75
CA GLU A 104 -24.04 -34.68 -18.41
C GLU A 104 -22.62 -34.99 -17.91
N ASP A 105 -22.05 -36.14 -18.28
CA ASP A 105 -20.66 -36.48 -18.02
C ASP A 105 -19.73 -35.68 -18.93
N ARG A 106 -20.05 -35.57 -20.23
CA ARG A 106 -19.29 -34.75 -21.19
C ARG A 106 -19.27 -33.26 -20.82
N ILE A 107 -20.37 -32.74 -20.25
CA ILE A 107 -20.42 -31.39 -19.67
C ILE A 107 -19.44 -31.29 -18.50
N ARG A 108 -19.47 -32.26 -17.56
CA ARG A 108 -18.60 -32.28 -16.38
C ARG A 108 -17.12 -32.35 -16.73
N ASP A 109 -16.76 -33.16 -17.71
CA ASP A 109 -15.39 -33.31 -18.22
C ASP A 109 -14.85 -32.05 -18.95
N ASN A 110 -15.74 -31.09 -19.29
CA ASN A 110 -15.41 -29.82 -19.93
C ASN A 110 -15.63 -28.60 -19.01
N LEU A 111 -15.93 -28.78 -17.72
CA LEU A 111 -15.99 -27.66 -16.77
C LEU A 111 -14.59 -27.15 -16.44
N GLU A 112 -14.38 -25.85 -16.66
CA GLU A 112 -13.20 -25.10 -16.23
C GLU A 112 -13.46 -24.43 -14.88
N THR A 113 -12.41 -24.24 -14.08
CA THR A 113 -12.52 -23.61 -12.75
C THR A 113 -11.99 -22.18 -12.77
N SER A 114 -12.79 -21.24 -12.29
CA SER A 114 -12.40 -19.85 -12.08
C SER A 114 -11.43 -19.69 -10.90
N TYR A 115 -10.65 -18.60 -10.89
CA TYR A 115 -9.79 -18.22 -9.78
C TYR A 115 -10.52 -18.08 -8.43
N ASP A 116 -11.84 -17.90 -8.43
CA ASP A 116 -12.68 -17.82 -7.23
C ASP A 116 -13.36 -19.15 -6.85
N GLY A 117 -12.93 -20.26 -7.46
CA GLY A 117 -13.41 -21.61 -7.17
C GLY A 117 -14.74 -21.98 -7.83
N LYS A 118 -15.33 -21.11 -8.65
CA LYS A 118 -16.58 -21.40 -9.38
C LYS A 118 -16.30 -22.11 -10.70
N GLU A 119 -17.03 -23.18 -10.97
CA GLU A 119 -17.02 -23.90 -12.25
C GLU A 119 -17.78 -23.13 -13.34
N PHE A 120 -17.32 -23.22 -14.59
CA PHE A 120 -18.05 -22.79 -15.78
C PHE A 120 -17.77 -23.69 -16.98
N LEU A 121 -18.75 -23.83 -17.88
CA LEU A 121 -18.56 -24.48 -19.17
C LEU A 121 -18.12 -23.41 -20.20
N PRO A 122 -16.95 -23.53 -20.85
CA PRO A 122 -16.50 -22.56 -21.82
C PRO A 122 -17.44 -22.39 -23.01
N GLU A 123 -17.58 -21.16 -23.54
CA GLU A 123 -18.45 -20.86 -24.69
C GLU A 123 -18.15 -21.75 -25.92
N SER A 124 -16.88 -22.13 -26.13
CA SER A 124 -16.46 -23.05 -27.19
C SER A 124 -16.94 -24.48 -26.97
N ALA A 125 -16.98 -24.94 -25.71
CA ALA A 125 -17.56 -26.23 -25.35
C ALA A 125 -19.10 -26.20 -25.45
N ILE A 126 -19.74 -25.06 -25.15
CA ILE A 126 -21.18 -24.86 -25.40
C ILE A 126 -21.47 -24.97 -26.91
N ASP A 127 -20.66 -24.34 -27.77
CA ASP A 127 -20.83 -24.42 -29.23
C ASP A 127 -20.61 -25.82 -29.79
N GLU A 128 -19.67 -26.60 -29.23
CA GLU A 128 -19.39 -27.98 -29.63
C GLU A 128 -20.44 -28.99 -29.12
N LEU A 129 -20.76 -28.96 -27.82
CA LEU A 129 -21.69 -29.89 -27.17
C LEU A 129 -23.15 -29.64 -27.59
N ALA A 130 -23.51 -28.41 -27.99
CA ALA A 130 -24.80 -28.08 -28.59
C ALA A 130 -24.72 -27.87 -30.12
N SER A 131 -23.82 -28.60 -30.80
CA SER A 131 -23.77 -28.65 -32.27
C SER A 131 -24.92 -29.49 -32.87
N PRO A 132 -25.37 -29.22 -34.11
CA PRO A 132 -26.55 -29.89 -34.70
C PRO A 132 -26.45 -31.43 -34.80
N GLN A 133 -25.24 -31.99 -34.77
CA GLN A 133 -25.00 -33.43 -34.74
C GLN A 133 -25.22 -33.99 -33.33
N ILE A 134 -24.59 -33.38 -32.31
CA ILE A 134 -24.66 -33.83 -30.91
C ILE A 134 -26.09 -33.65 -30.36
N VAL A 135 -26.76 -32.54 -30.70
CA VAL A 135 -28.17 -32.30 -30.35
C VAL A 135 -29.07 -33.41 -30.93
N ARG A 136 -28.92 -33.77 -32.21
CA ARG A 136 -29.67 -34.90 -32.82
C ARG A 136 -29.44 -36.24 -32.12
N ILE A 137 -28.21 -36.53 -31.72
CA ILE A 137 -27.86 -37.81 -31.06
C ILE A 137 -28.55 -37.91 -29.70
N HIS A 138 -28.37 -36.92 -28.82
CA HIS A 138 -28.92 -36.98 -27.47
C HIS A 138 -30.43 -36.78 -27.41
N LEU A 139 -31.03 -36.01 -28.33
CA LEU A 139 -32.49 -35.94 -28.44
C LEU A 139 -33.11 -37.27 -28.91
N LYS A 140 -32.48 -38.00 -29.84
CA LYS A 140 -32.94 -39.36 -30.22
C LYS A 140 -32.86 -40.34 -29.06
N ALA A 141 -31.77 -40.30 -28.30
CA ALA A 141 -31.56 -41.18 -27.15
C ALA A 141 -32.51 -40.89 -25.98
N GLY A 142 -32.61 -39.62 -25.55
CA GLY A 142 -33.43 -39.21 -24.42
C GLY A 142 -34.93 -39.28 -24.70
N LEU A 143 -35.39 -38.68 -25.82
CA LEU A 143 -36.82 -38.58 -26.14
C LEU A 143 -37.41 -39.87 -26.76
N LYS A 144 -36.58 -40.87 -27.07
CA LYS A 144 -36.99 -42.17 -27.68
C LYS A 144 -37.74 -42.01 -29.02
N VAL A 145 -37.33 -41.01 -29.81
CA VAL A 145 -38.00 -40.57 -31.05
C VAL A 145 -37.47 -41.30 -32.29
N THR A 146 -38.35 -41.61 -33.25
CA THR A 146 -38.00 -42.25 -34.52
C THR A 146 -37.29 -41.28 -35.50
N PRO A 147 -36.54 -41.79 -36.51
CA PRO A 147 -35.74 -40.92 -37.39
C PRO A 147 -36.55 -39.90 -38.22
N ASP A 148 -37.82 -40.21 -38.53
CA ASP A 148 -38.67 -39.45 -39.46
C ASP A 148 -39.64 -38.48 -38.77
N ASP A 149 -39.52 -38.28 -37.45
CA ASP A 149 -40.36 -37.34 -36.70
C ASP A 149 -39.95 -35.88 -36.98
N ALA A 150 -40.80 -35.15 -37.72
CA ALA A 150 -40.61 -33.73 -38.01
C ALA A 150 -40.46 -32.85 -36.74
N SER A 151 -40.95 -33.30 -35.59
CA SER A 151 -40.76 -32.59 -34.33
C SER A 151 -39.34 -32.70 -33.76
N LEU A 152 -38.53 -33.68 -34.19
CA LEU A 152 -37.12 -33.77 -33.83
C LEU A 152 -36.30 -32.66 -34.49
N GLU A 153 -36.40 -32.50 -35.81
CA GLU A 153 -35.66 -31.46 -36.53
C GLU A 153 -36.12 -30.05 -36.11
N SER A 154 -37.40 -29.87 -35.74
CA SER A 154 -37.89 -28.65 -35.09
C SER A 154 -37.20 -28.35 -33.75
N LEU A 155 -36.86 -29.35 -32.95
CA LEU A 155 -36.10 -29.16 -31.70
C LEU A 155 -34.62 -28.88 -31.96
N VAL A 156 -34.04 -29.49 -32.99
CA VAL A 156 -32.66 -29.20 -33.42
C VAL A 156 -32.55 -27.76 -33.90
N GLU A 157 -33.46 -27.33 -34.78
CA GLU A 157 -33.56 -25.94 -35.24
C GLU A 157 -33.78 -24.98 -34.06
N TYR A 158 -34.63 -25.35 -33.09
CA TYR A 158 -34.86 -24.53 -31.90
C TYR A 158 -33.60 -24.28 -31.09
N VAL A 159 -32.82 -25.33 -30.81
CA VAL A 159 -31.57 -25.26 -30.03
C VAL A 159 -30.48 -24.52 -30.79
N THR A 160 -30.29 -24.86 -32.08
CA THR A 160 -29.17 -24.36 -32.89
C THR A 160 -29.50 -23.11 -33.71
N ASN A 161 -30.62 -22.44 -33.45
CA ASN A 161 -31.04 -21.24 -34.16
C ASN A 161 -29.95 -20.14 -34.07
N PRO A 162 -29.48 -19.58 -35.19
CA PRO A 162 -28.37 -18.62 -35.19
C PRO A 162 -28.75 -17.21 -34.72
N ALA A 163 -30.04 -16.87 -34.70
CA ALA A 163 -30.53 -15.57 -34.24
C ALA A 163 -30.93 -15.60 -32.75
N GLU A 164 -31.60 -16.68 -32.32
CA GLU A 164 -32.01 -16.87 -30.92
C GLU A 164 -31.72 -18.31 -30.44
N PRO A 165 -30.46 -18.66 -30.10
CA PRO A 165 -30.12 -20.02 -29.68
C PRO A 165 -30.80 -20.43 -28.35
N ALA A 166 -30.93 -21.75 -28.17
CA ALA A 166 -31.30 -22.39 -26.91
C ALA A 166 -30.27 -23.45 -26.51
N LYS A 167 -28.98 -23.18 -26.78
CA LYS A 167 -27.83 -24.08 -26.54
C LYS A 167 -27.56 -24.26 -25.05
N LYS A 168 -27.56 -23.16 -24.30
CA LYS A 168 -27.29 -23.16 -22.85
C LYS A 168 -28.43 -23.84 -22.10
N LEU A 169 -29.66 -23.59 -22.53
CA LEU A 169 -30.84 -24.31 -22.04
C LEU A 169 -30.78 -25.82 -22.33
N PHE A 170 -30.45 -26.22 -23.56
CA PHE A 170 -30.33 -27.64 -23.92
C PHE A 170 -29.32 -28.37 -23.02
N LEU A 171 -28.12 -27.81 -22.86
CA LEU A 171 -27.08 -28.38 -22.00
C LEU A 171 -27.47 -28.35 -20.51
N LEU A 172 -28.12 -27.28 -20.05
CA LEU A 172 -28.61 -27.17 -18.68
C LEU A 172 -29.70 -28.22 -18.36
N LEU A 173 -30.69 -28.39 -19.24
CA LEU A 173 -31.73 -29.42 -19.09
C LEU A 173 -31.11 -30.82 -19.08
N SER A 174 -30.16 -31.10 -19.97
CA SER A 174 -29.39 -32.37 -19.94
C SER A 174 -28.62 -32.55 -18.62
N PHE A 175 -27.96 -31.50 -18.12
CA PHE A 175 -27.22 -31.54 -16.85
C PHE A 175 -28.11 -31.60 -15.60
N CYS A 176 -29.42 -31.34 -15.74
CA CYS A 176 -30.45 -31.53 -14.71
C CYS A 176 -31.19 -32.87 -14.83
N GLU A 177 -30.89 -33.69 -15.85
CA GLU A 177 -31.63 -34.92 -16.22
C GLU A 177 -33.09 -34.65 -16.72
N GLU A 178 -33.43 -33.39 -17.06
CA GLU A 178 -34.76 -32.92 -17.44
C GLU A 178 -34.92 -32.67 -18.97
N LEU A 179 -34.17 -33.40 -19.81
CA LEU A 179 -34.15 -33.17 -21.26
C LEU A 179 -35.52 -33.43 -21.94
N GLU A 180 -36.41 -34.21 -21.32
CA GLU A 180 -37.77 -34.46 -21.83
C GLU A 180 -38.62 -33.16 -21.92
N GLU A 181 -38.38 -32.18 -21.04
CA GLU A 181 -39.10 -30.90 -20.99
C GLU A 181 -38.72 -29.89 -22.08
N LEU A 182 -37.67 -30.15 -22.89
CA LEU A 182 -37.24 -29.22 -23.95
C LEU A 182 -38.38 -28.88 -24.95
N ARG A 183 -39.33 -29.80 -25.16
CA ARG A 183 -40.55 -29.57 -25.95
C ARG A 183 -41.42 -28.48 -25.32
N THR A 184 -41.71 -28.59 -24.02
CA THR A 184 -42.49 -27.62 -23.24
C THR A 184 -41.82 -26.24 -23.23
N PHE A 185 -40.50 -26.20 -23.11
CA PHE A 185 -39.71 -24.95 -23.17
C PHE A 185 -39.72 -24.32 -24.58
N ARG A 186 -39.64 -25.12 -25.65
CA ARG A 186 -39.82 -24.64 -27.03
C ARG A 186 -41.19 -24.02 -27.23
N ASP A 187 -42.23 -24.70 -26.79
CA ASP A 187 -43.63 -24.31 -27.03
C ASP A 187 -44.03 -23.09 -26.18
N ALA A 188 -43.38 -22.88 -25.03
CA ALA A 188 -43.42 -21.62 -24.28
C ALA A 188 -42.52 -20.51 -24.86
N GLY A 189 -41.55 -20.84 -25.72
CA GLY A 189 -40.56 -19.90 -26.27
C GLY A 189 -39.42 -19.53 -25.32
N PHE A 190 -39.12 -20.36 -24.31
CA PHE A 190 -38.04 -20.10 -23.34
C PHE A 190 -36.66 -20.44 -23.94
N ARG A 191 -35.79 -19.44 -24.13
CA ARG A 191 -34.47 -19.56 -24.77
C ARG A 191 -33.33 -19.10 -23.87
N ASP A 192 -32.08 -19.22 -24.33
CA ASP A 192 -30.87 -18.79 -23.58
C ASP A 192 -30.95 -17.32 -23.12
N LYS A 193 -31.59 -16.45 -23.92
CA LYS A 193 -31.81 -15.02 -23.61
C LYS A 193 -32.75 -14.75 -22.41
N HIS A 194 -33.38 -15.78 -21.85
CA HIS A 194 -34.29 -15.71 -20.70
C HIS A 194 -33.65 -16.22 -19.40
N LEU A 195 -32.39 -16.68 -19.46
CA LEU A 195 -31.56 -16.97 -18.30
C LEU A 195 -30.79 -15.71 -17.85
N PRO A 196 -30.52 -15.52 -16.54
CA PRO A 196 -30.90 -16.39 -15.44
C PRO A 196 -32.38 -16.29 -15.06
N ILE A 197 -32.92 -17.39 -14.54
CA ILE A 197 -34.21 -17.38 -13.83
C ILE A 197 -34.03 -16.93 -12.37
N ALA A 198 -35.10 -16.40 -11.79
CA ALA A 198 -35.28 -16.16 -10.37
C ALA A 198 -36.57 -16.85 -9.88
N ILE A 199 -36.52 -17.44 -8.69
CA ILE A 199 -37.60 -18.22 -8.08
C ILE A 199 -38.19 -17.46 -6.88
N GLU A 200 -39.49 -17.13 -6.95
CA GLU A 200 -40.21 -16.43 -5.89
C GLU A 200 -41.24 -17.38 -5.24
N LYS A 201 -41.26 -17.46 -3.91
CA LYS A 201 -42.21 -18.30 -3.17
C LYS A 201 -43.56 -17.62 -3.08
N ASN A 202 -44.59 -18.22 -3.68
CA ASN A 202 -45.94 -17.68 -3.65
C ASN A 202 -46.59 -17.95 -2.29
N THR A 203 -46.94 -16.90 -1.56
CA THR A 203 -47.50 -16.98 -0.20
C THR A 203 -49.03 -17.00 -0.14
N ALA A 204 -49.72 -16.88 -1.28
CA ALA A 204 -51.13 -16.49 -1.30
C ALA A 204 -52.13 -17.58 -1.78
N ILE A 205 -51.72 -18.55 -2.62
CA ILE A 205 -52.66 -19.47 -3.31
C ILE A 205 -52.18 -20.94 -3.26
N THR A 206 -53.13 -21.86 -3.45
CA THR A 206 -53.07 -23.33 -3.28
C THR A 206 -51.91 -24.07 -3.97
N GLU A 207 -51.69 -25.32 -3.52
CA GLU A 207 -50.57 -26.23 -3.82
C GLU A 207 -50.07 -26.33 -5.27
N LYS A 208 -50.91 -26.02 -6.27
CA LYS A 208 -50.56 -26.08 -7.69
C LYS A 208 -49.64 -24.95 -8.19
N TYR A 209 -49.53 -23.83 -7.47
CA TYR A 209 -48.76 -22.64 -7.90
C TYR A 209 -47.79 -22.17 -6.81
N ARG A 210 -47.00 -23.10 -6.27
CA ARG A 210 -46.14 -22.90 -5.09
C ARG A 210 -44.95 -21.95 -5.33
N TYR A 211 -44.50 -21.81 -6.57
CA TYR A 211 -43.38 -20.98 -6.97
C TYR A 211 -43.73 -20.19 -8.23
N ASN A 212 -43.45 -18.90 -8.22
CA ASN A 212 -43.47 -18.06 -9.42
C ASN A 212 -42.03 -18.02 -9.95
N VAL A 213 -41.81 -18.42 -11.21
CA VAL A 213 -40.49 -18.34 -11.85
C VAL A 213 -40.52 -17.24 -12.90
N ARG A 214 -39.53 -16.35 -12.87
CA ARG A 214 -39.38 -15.26 -13.85
C ARG A 214 -37.94 -15.14 -14.35
N SER A 215 -37.76 -14.57 -15.54
CA SER A 215 -36.44 -14.10 -15.98
C SER A 215 -36.00 -12.90 -15.14
N GLN A 216 -34.78 -12.92 -14.64
CA GLN A 216 -34.27 -11.89 -13.70
C GLN A 216 -34.32 -10.48 -14.30
N ASP A 217 -34.00 -10.34 -15.59
CA ASP A 217 -33.79 -9.06 -16.27
C ASP A 217 -35.04 -8.47 -16.95
N SER A 218 -36.15 -9.23 -17.07
CA SER A 218 -37.35 -8.80 -17.83
C SER A 218 -38.66 -8.80 -17.05
N ASN A 219 -38.69 -9.34 -15.82
CA ASN A 219 -39.91 -9.59 -15.04
C ASN A 219 -40.98 -10.44 -15.74
N GLN A 220 -40.65 -11.12 -16.84
CA GLN A 220 -41.53 -12.08 -17.49
C GLN A 220 -41.61 -13.37 -16.67
N PHE A 221 -42.82 -13.73 -16.25
CA PHE A 221 -43.10 -15.01 -15.59
C PHE A 221 -43.27 -16.15 -16.60
N TRP A 222 -42.97 -17.37 -16.17
CA TRP A 222 -42.84 -18.55 -17.04
C TRP A 222 -43.60 -19.76 -16.49
N ASP A 223 -44.84 -19.95 -16.95
CA ASP A 223 -45.71 -21.06 -16.53
C ASP A 223 -45.19 -22.46 -16.91
N VAL A 224 -44.17 -22.57 -17.77
CA VAL A 224 -43.46 -23.82 -18.09
C VAL A 224 -42.94 -24.54 -16.83
N PHE A 225 -42.56 -23.77 -15.81
CA PHE A 225 -42.08 -24.28 -14.53
C PHE A 225 -43.20 -24.68 -13.55
N SER A 226 -44.48 -24.43 -13.87
CA SER A 226 -45.60 -24.65 -12.92
C SER A 226 -45.83 -26.11 -12.53
N ALA A 227 -45.40 -27.06 -13.37
CA ALA A 227 -45.47 -28.49 -13.09
C ALA A 227 -44.23 -29.04 -12.36
N TRP A 228 -43.14 -28.26 -12.25
CA TRP A 228 -41.87 -28.72 -11.71
C TRP A 228 -41.91 -28.81 -10.18
N LYS A 229 -41.27 -29.83 -9.62
CA LYS A 229 -41.13 -29.99 -8.16
C LYS A 229 -40.01 -29.08 -7.65
N ALA A 230 -40.11 -28.66 -6.39
CA ALA A 230 -39.13 -27.78 -5.74
C ALA A 230 -37.66 -28.20 -5.97
N LYS A 231 -37.34 -29.49 -5.79
CA LYS A 231 -35.98 -30.02 -6.00
C LYS A 231 -35.45 -29.77 -7.42
N ASN A 232 -36.29 -29.94 -8.45
CA ASN A 232 -35.90 -29.80 -9.85
C ASN A 232 -35.69 -28.32 -10.21
N LEU A 233 -36.47 -27.41 -9.62
CA LEU A 233 -36.28 -25.97 -9.72
C LEU A 233 -34.99 -25.50 -9.00
N GLU A 234 -34.76 -25.99 -7.78
CA GLU A 234 -33.57 -25.68 -6.97
C GLU A 234 -32.28 -26.22 -7.63
N ASP A 235 -32.34 -27.38 -8.29
CA ASP A 235 -31.22 -27.95 -9.05
C ASP A 235 -30.93 -27.17 -10.35
N PHE A 236 -31.97 -26.76 -11.09
CA PHE A 236 -31.83 -25.91 -12.29
C PHE A 236 -31.26 -24.53 -11.95
N ASP A 237 -31.74 -23.88 -10.88
CA ASP A 237 -31.18 -22.61 -10.39
C ASP A 237 -29.75 -22.77 -9.84
N GLY A 238 -29.45 -23.87 -9.15
CA GLY A 238 -28.09 -24.19 -8.72
C GLY A 238 -27.11 -24.45 -9.88
N LYS A 239 -27.61 -25.01 -11.00
CA LYS A 239 -26.79 -25.41 -12.16
C LYS A 239 -26.65 -24.32 -13.22
N GLN A 240 -27.65 -23.44 -13.44
CA GLN A 240 -27.66 -22.45 -14.53
C GLN A 240 -26.38 -21.61 -14.61
N TRP A 241 -25.83 -21.22 -13.45
CA TRP A 241 -24.66 -20.35 -13.35
C TRP A 241 -23.40 -20.87 -14.05
N ARG A 242 -23.24 -22.20 -14.19
CA ARG A 242 -22.11 -22.82 -14.91
C ARG A 242 -22.12 -22.49 -16.41
N PHE A 243 -23.29 -22.24 -17.00
CA PHE A 243 -23.44 -21.92 -18.42
C PHE A 243 -23.45 -20.41 -18.70
N LEU A 244 -23.49 -19.59 -17.65
CA LEU A 244 -23.71 -18.14 -17.69
C LEU A 244 -22.46 -17.29 -17.42
N ALA A 245 -21.26 -17.86 -17.57
CA ALA A 245 -20.02 -17.09 -17.59
C ALA A 245 -20.08 -16.02 -18.71
N PRO A 246 -19.81 -14.73 -18.42
CA PRO A 246 -19.93 -13.66 -19.41
C PRO A 246 -18.92 -13.83 -20.55
N VAL A 247 -19.33 -13.46 -21.76
CA VAL A 247 -18.40 -13.27 -22.89
C VAL A 247 -18.16 -11.77 -23.02
N PHE A 248 -16.89 -11.35 -22.92
CA PHE A 248 -16.48 -9.96 -23.06
C PHE A 248 -16.38 -9.60 -24.56
N THR A 249 -17.04 -8.53 -24.99
CA THR A 249 -17.17 -8.17 -26.42
C THR A 249 -16.96 -6.67 -26.69
N PRO A 250 -16.55 -6.27 -27.91
CA PRO A 250 -16.34 -4.85 -28.23
C PRO A 250 -17.65 -4.05 -28.19
N LYS A 251 -18.79 -4.73 -28.36
CA LYS A 251 -20.14 -4.16 -28.40
C LYS A 251 -20.75 -3.88 -27.02
N LYS A 252 -20.25 -4.48 -25.93
CA LYS A 252 -20.78 -4.29 -24.56
C LYS A 252 -19.65 -3.89 -23.62
N PHE A 253 -19.89 -2.86 -22.80
CA PHE A 253 -18.93 -2.40 -21.78
C PHE A 253 -19.36 -2.79 -20.37
N ASP A 254 -20.60 -2.48 -19.99
CA ASP A 254 -21.13 -2.72 -18.65
C ASP A 254 -21.72 -4.14 -18.50
N TYR A 255 -21.26 -4.88 -17.49
CA TYR A 255 -21.68 -6.24 -17.16
C TYR A 255 -22.19 -6.31 -15.71
N THR A 256 -23.51 -6.36 -15.54
CA THR A 256 -24.14 -6.75 -14.27
C THR A 256 -24.22 -8.26 -14.22
N LEU A 257 -23.74 -8.88 -13.14
CA LEU A 257 -23.58 -10.33 -12.99
C LEU A 257 -24.21 -10.80 -11.67
N GLY A 258 -24.97 -11.90 -11.72
CA GLY A 258 -25.56 -12.51 -10.52
C GLY A 258 -24.49 -13.01 -9.53
N HIS A 259 -24.87 -13.12 -8.25
CA HIS A 259 -23.95 -13.50 -7.16
C HIS A 259 -23.16 -14.79 -7.45
N HIS A 260 -23.85 -15.80 -7.99
CA HIS A 260 -23.28 -17.11 -8.30
C HIS A 260 -22.54 -17.17 -9.65
N CYS A 261 -22.64 -16.13 -10.48
CA CYS A 261 -21.98 -16.07 -11.78
C CYS A 261 -20.45 -16.26 -11.64
N PRO A 262 -19.84 -17.23 -12.35
CA PRO A 262 -18.40 -17.34 -12.49
C PRO A 262 -17.86 -16.20 -13.35
N LEU A 263 -16.68 -15.69 -13.02
CA LEU A 263 -15.88 -14.88 -13.94
C LEU A 263 -14.94 -15.85 -14.69
N PRO A 264 -14.83 -15.83 -16.02
CA PRO A 264 -14.04 -16.81 -16.79
C PRO A 264 -12.53 -16.51 -16.76
N ILE A 265 -12.02 -16.13 -15.59
CA ILE A 265 -10.63 -15.83 -15.28
C ILE A 265 -10.03 -17.07 -14.61
N LEU A 266 -9.03 -17.67 -15.24
CA LEU A 266 -8.49 -18.98 -14.84
C LEU A 266 -7.48 -18.87 -13.68
N ARG A 267 -6.68 -17.78 -13.64
CA ARG A 267 -5.74 -17.52 -12.55
C ARG A 267 -5.33 -16.05 -12.47
N ARG A 268 -4.94 -15.62 -11.26
CA ARG A 268 -4.19 -14.38 -10.99
C ARG A 268 -2.68 -14.64 -11.09
N ILE A 269 -1.90 -13.61 -11.40
CA ILE A 269 -0.44 -13.66 -11.56
C ILE A 269 0.20 -12.49 -10.80
N GLY A 270 1.32 -12.75 -10.14
CA GLY A 270 2.11 -11.73 -9.44
C GLY A 270 1.54 -11.27 -8.08
N HIS A 271 2.14 -10.22 -7.53
CA HIS A 271 1.73 -9.58 -6.28
C HIS A 271 0.75 -8.42 -6.54
N GLU A 272 -0.02 -8.05 -5.52
CA GLU A 272 -1.00 -6.96 -5.60
C GLU A 272 -0.35 -5.58 -5.86
N LYS A 273 -0.61 -4.96 -7.01
CA LYS A 273 -0.36 -3.52 -7.22
C LYS A 273 -1.53 -2.74 -6.62
N GLY A 274 -1.53 -2.58 -5.30
CA GLY A 274 -2.62 -2.00 -4.50
C GLY A 274 -2.57 -0.47 -4.37
N GLY A 275 -3.61 0.22 -4.85
CA GLY A 275 -3.85 1.65 -4.64
C GLY A 275 -4.82 1.94 -3.48
N HIS A 276 -5.14 3.22 -3.25
CA HIS A 276 -6.03 3.63 -2.15
C HIS A 276 -7.51 3.23 -2.37
N PHE A 277 -7.98 3.26 -3.63
CA PHE A 277 -9.38 3.00 -4.00
C PHE A 277 -9.61 1.61 -4.61
N SER A 278 -8.55 0.98 -5.16
CA SER A 278 -8.61 -0.24 -5.96
C SER A 278 -7.30 -1.04 -5.88
N THR A 279 -7.33 -2.33 -6.22
CA THR A 279 -6.15 -3.16 -6.45
C THR A 279 -6.11 -3.62 -7.90
N VAL A 280 -4.93 -3.57 -8.54
CA VAL A 280 -4.73 -4.11 -9.89
C VAL A 280 -4.00 -5.45 -9.82
N PHE A 281 -4.59 -6.45 -10.48
CA PHE A 281 -4.05 -7.80 -10.66
C PHE A 281 -3.73 -8.06 -12.13
N GLU A 282 -2.64 -8.76 -12.42
CA GLU A 282 -2.51 -9.46 -13.69
C GLU A 282 -3.34 -10.74 -13.63
N VAL A 283 -4.18 -11.01 -14.64
CA VAL A 283 -4.97 -12.25 -14.70
C VAL A 283 -5.00 -12.85 -16.10
N ILE A 284 -5.19 -14.17 -16.19
CA ILE A 284 -5.47 -14.85 -17.47
C ILE A 284 -6.97 -15.10 -17.60
N LEU A 285 -7.53 -14.62 -18.71
CA LEU A 285 -8.92 -14.85 -19.10
C LEU A 285 -9.01 -16.05 -20.07
N HIS A 286 -10.08 -16.84 -19.98
CA HIS A 286 -10.30 -17.99 -20.86
C HIS A 286 -10.68 -17.54 -22.29
N ASP A 287 -9.97 -18.07 -23.30
CA ASP A 287 -10.10 -17.69 -24.72
C ASP A 287 -11.54 -17.54 -25.22
N ALA A 288 -12.36 -18.57 -25.03
CA ALA A 288 -13.75 -18.60 -25.50
C ALA A 288 -14.64 -17.45 -24.96
N HIS A 289 -14.23 -16.82 -23.85
CA HIS A 289 -14.93 -15.71 -23.21
C HIS A 289 -14.34 -14.34 -23.55
N GLN A 290 -13.29 -14.28 -24.38
CA GLN A 290 -12.60 -13.05 -24.74
C GLN A 290 -12.73 -12.74 -26.23
N ARG A 291 -13.56 -11.77 -26.59
CA ARG A 291 -13.75 -11.30 -27.98
C ARG A 291 -13.32 -9.84 -28.19
N VAL A 292 -12.54 -9.27 -27.26
CA VAL A 292 -12.10 -7.84 -27.28
C VAL A 292 -10.61 -7.63 -27.58
N LEU A 293 -9.85 -8.71 -27.73
CA LEU A 293 -8.42 -8.69 -28.02
C LEU A 293 -8.20 -9.44 -29.34
N ASP A 294 -7.24 -8.96 -30.14
CA ASP A 294 -6.94 -9.52 -31.45
C ASP A 294 -6.18 -10.86 -31.36
N GLU A 295 -6.39 -11.71 -32.37
CA GLU A 295 -5.82 -13.07 -32.42
C GLU A 295 -4.28 -13.03 -32.51
N GLY A 296 -3.62 -13.41 -31.41
CA GLY A 296 -2.16 -13.47 -31.29
C GLY A 296 -1.60 -12.70 -30.09
N ASN A 297 -2.35 -11.76 -29.53
CA ASN A 297 -1.90 -11.03 -28.34
C ASN A 297 -1.93 -11.92 -27.08
N THR A 298 -1.02 -11.70 -26.13
CA THR A 298 -0.94 -12.60 -24.96
C THR A 298 -2.18 -12.47 -24.08
N LYS A 299 -2.66 -13.61 -23.55
CA LYS A 299 -3.96 -13.79 -22.85
C LYS A 299 -4.05 -13.12 -21.47
N ARG A 300 -3.18 -12.15 -21.20
CA ARG A 300 -2.98 -11.43 -19.95
C ARG A 300 -3.83 -10.16 -20.01
N ILE A 301 -4.65 -9.93 -18.98
CA ILE A 301 -5.40 -8.68 -18.82
C ILE A 301 -5.14 -8.10 -17.43
N ALA A 302 -5.22 -6.77 -17.31
CA ALA A 302 -5.23 -6.09 -16.03
C ALA A 302 -6.67 -6.07 -15.50
N LEU A 303 -6.85 -6.65 -14.31
CA LEU A 303 -8.09 -6.63 -13.53
C LEU A 303 -7.94 -5.58 -12.43
N LYS A 304 -8.65 -4.45 -12.53
CA LYS A 304 -8.73 -3.41 -11.49
C LYS A 304 -9.99 -3.65 -10.66
N GLU A 305 -9.84 -4.26 -9.47
CA GLU A 305 -10.95 -4.45 -8.52
C GLU A 305 -11.04 -3.26 -7.57
N MET A 306 -12.26 -2.75 -7.36
CA MET A 306 -12.51 -1.70 -6.38
C MET A 306 -12.50 -2.27 -4.96
N ARG A 307 -12.00 -1.50 -3.99
CA ARG A 307 -12.14 -1.85 -2.57
C ARG A 307 -13.61 -1.71 -2.13
N PRO A 308 -14.10 -2.51 -1.17
CA PRO A 308 -15.47 -2.39 -0.66
C PRO A 308 -15.80 -0.97 -0.17
N GLY A 309 -17.01 -0.49 -0.45
CA GLY A 309 -17.48 0.85 -0.09
C GLY A 309 -17.05 1.98 -1.04
N MET A 310 -16.48 1.66 -2.21
CA MET A 310 -16.03 2.64 -3.21
C MET A 310 -17.03 2.85 -4.37
N ASP A 311 -18.32 2.66 -4.13
CA ASP A 311 -19.38 2.68 -5.15
C ASP A 311 -19.48 3.99 -5.94
N ASP A 312 -19.40 5.10 -5.21
CA ASP A 312 -19.38 6.45 -5.74
C ASP A 312 -18.17 6.72 -6.66
N TYR A 313 -17.05 6.04 -6.40
CA TYR A 313 -15.84 6.12 -7.23
C TYR A 313 -15.95 5.19 -8.43
N TYR A 314 -16.45 3.95 -8.23
CA TYR A 314 -16.72 3.02 -9.33
C TYR A 314 -17.60 3.68 -10.40
N GLN A 315 -18.70 4.36 -10.01
CA GLN A 315 -19.61 4.92 -11.00
C GLN A 315 -18.95 6.06 -11.78
N LYS A 316 -18.26 6.99 -11.10
CA LYS A 316 -17.53 8.10 -11.74
C LYS A 316 -16.39 7.62 -12.66
N GLU A 317 -15.70 6.55 -12.26
CA GLU A 317 -14.69 5.90 -13.11
C GLU A 317 -15.35 5.20 -14.31
N ALA A 318 -16.42 4.44 -14.12
CA ALA A 318 -17.14 3.77 -15.21
C ALA A 318 -17.68 4.78 -16.24
N ASP A 319 -18.23 5.91 -15.77
CA ASP A 319 -18.72 7.00 -16.61
C ASP A 319 -17.59 7.63 -17.43
N SER A 320 -16.43 7.88 -16.82
CA SER A 320 -15.22 8.38 -17.50
C SER A 320 -14.67 7.36 -18.52
N LEU A 321 -14.62 6.08 -18.16
CA LEU A 321 -14.12 5.00 -19.00
C LEU A 321 -14.99 4.74 -20.24
N ARG A 322 -16.30 5.02 -20.20
CA ARG A 322 -17.15 5.01 -21.42
C ARG A 322 -16.70 6.07 -22.43
N ILE A 323 -16.43 7.30 -21.99
CA ILE A 323 -15.94 8.39 -22.85
C ILE A 323 -14.58 8.01 -23.48
N ILE A 324 -13.69 7.39 -22.71
CA ILE A 324 -12.36 6.97 -23.19
C ILE A 324 -12.46 5.81 -24.20
N ARG A 325 -13.39 4.87 -23.99
CA ARG A 325 -13.68 3.77 -24.92
C ARG A 325 -14.27 4.25 -26.25
N GLU A 326 -14.98 5.38 -26.26
CA GLU A 326 -15.43 6.05 -27.50
C GLU A 326 -14.28 6.72 -28.25
N LEU A 327 -13.30 7.29 -27.54
CA LEU A 327 -12.22 8.07 -28.14
C LEU A 327 -11.24 7.25 -29.00
N ARG A 328 -11.05 5.96 -28.68
CA ARG A 328 -10.25 4.98 -29.46
C ARG A 328 -8.93 5.56 -30.02
N HIS A 329 -8.10 6.07 -29.12
CA HIS A 329 -6.84 6.73 -29.47
C HIS A 329 -5.65 5.83 -29.10
N ASP A 330 -4.66 5.68 -29.99
CA ASP A 330 -3.58 4.69 -29.84
C ASP A 330 -2.73 4.90 -28.58
N HIS A 331 -2.62 6.14 -28.11
CA HIS A 331 -1.93 6.52 -26.87
C HIS A 331 -2.86 6.68 -25.64
N LEU A 332 -4.10 6.18 -25.68
CA LEU A 332 -4.99 6.04 -24.51
C LEU A 332 -5.26 4.56 -24.21
N ILE A 333 -5.33 4.17 -22.93
CA ILE A 333 -5.74 2.82 -22.58
C ILE A 333 -7.23 2.62 -22.90
N THR A 334 -7.55 1.62 -23.73
CA THR A 334 -8.94 1.28 -24.08
C THR A 334 -9.50 0.27 -23.08
N PRO A 335 -10.55 0.59 -22.29
CA PRO A 335 -11.08 -0.30 -21.26
C PRO A 335 -12.00 -1.37 -21.88
N LEU A 336 -11.77 -2.63 -21.49
CA LEU A 336 -12.38 -3.82 -22.09
C LEU A 336 -13.77 -4.13 -21.55
N ALA A 337 -13.97 -3.95 -20.25
CA ALA A 337 -15.26 -4.10 -19.58
C ALA A 337 -15.28 -3.37 -18.24
N ALA A 338 -16.46 -2.97 -17.79
CA ALA A 338 -16.79 -2.64 -16.42
C ALA A 338 -17.78 -3.69 -15.91
N TYR A 339 -17.59 -4.22 -14.69
CA TYR A 339 -18.52 -5.19 -14.11
C TYR A 339 -18.96 -4.84 -12.68
N LYS A 340 -20.18 -5.25 -12.35
CA LYS A 340 -20.74 -5.33 -10.99
C LYS A 340 -21.21 -6.77 -10.78
N ARG A 341 -20.70 -7.45 -9.76
CA ARG A 341 -21.09 -8.83 -9.42
C ARG A 341 -21.38 -8.91 -7.93
N ASN A 342 -22.66 -9.07 -7.56
CA ASN A 342 -23.16 -8.78 -6.21
C ASN A 342 -22.86 -7.32 -5.77
N ASP A 343 -23.25 -6.94 -4.56
CA ASP A 343 -23.06 -5.56 -4.10
C ASP A 343 -21.61 -5.20 -3.81
N GLN A 344 -20.76 -6.17 -3.48
CA GLN A 344 -19.42 -5.98 -2.92
C GLN A 344 -18.30 -6.06 -3.97
N LEU A 345 -18.44 -6.85 -5.06
CA LEU A 345 -17.39 -7.02 -6.07
C LEU A 345 -17.67 -6.22 -7.34
N ARG A 346 -16.88 -5.18 -7.58
CA ARG A 346 -17.01 -4.26 -8.73
C ARG A 346 -15.62 -3.97 -9.28
N GLY A 347 -15.47 -3.90 -10.61
CA GLY A 347 -14.15 -3.70 -11.21
C GLY A 347 -14.17 -3.46 -12.71
N PHE A 348 -12.95 -3.33 -13.26
CA PHE A 348 -12.68 -2.99 -14.65
C PHE A 348 -11.63 -3.94 -15.24
N LEU A 349 -11.80 -4.30 -16.51
CA LEU A 349 -10.84 -5.07 -17.29
C LEU A 349 -10.14 -4.15 -18.30
N PHE A 350 -8.82 -4.25 -18.38
CA PHE A 350 -7.97 -3.51 -19.32
C PHE A 350 -6.97 -4.45 -20.02
N PRO A 351 -6.43 -4.09 -21.20
CA PRO A 351 -5.30 -4.80 -21.79
C PRO A 351 -4.09 -4.77 -20.84
N TRP A 352 -3.33 -5.87 -20.74
CA TRP A 352 -2.12 -5.89 -19.90
C TRP A 352 -0.94 -5.16 -20.59
N ALA A 353 -0.32 -4.22 -19.88
CA ALA A 353 0.87 -3.51 -20.34
C ALA A 353 2.14 -4.34 -20.05
N GLY A 354 2.56 -5.16 -21.02
CA GLY A 354 3.71 -6.06 -20.88
C GLY A 354 5.02 -5.37 -20.48
N GLY A 355 5.27 -4.17 -21.01
CA GLY A 355 6.53 -3.45 -20.84
C GLY A 355 6.68 -2.66 -19.55
N GLY A 356 5.66 -2.63 -18.70
CA GLY A 356 5.62 -1.87 -17.45
C GLY A 356 5.04 -0.45 -17.60
N ASN A 357 5.36 0.43 -16.65
CA ASN A 357 5.13 1.87 -16.76
C ASN A 357 6.38 2.63 -17.26
N LEU A 358 6.23 3.91 -17.61
CA LEU A 358 7.31 4.74 -18.16
C LEU A 358 8.51 4.87 -17.21
N LYS A 359 8.28 4.87 -15.90
CA LYS A 359 9.34 4.88 -14.87
C LYS A 359 10.10 3.56 -14.77
N GLU A 360 9.42 2.44 -14.99
CA GLU A 360 10.01 1.11 -15.14
C GLU A 360 10.80 1.01 -16.47
N PHE A 361 10.29 1.60 -17.57
CA PHE A 361 10.97 1.65 -18.87
C PHE A 361 12.27 2.47 -18.84
N TRP A 362 12.28 3.66 -18.23
CA TRP A 362 13.48 4.51 -18.16
C TRP A 362 14.67 3.83 -17.46
N ARG A 363 14.43 2.82 -16.62
CA ARG A 363 15.47 2.05 -15.92
C ARG A 363 16.19 1.02 -16.79
N ARG A 364 15.74 0.76 -18.02
CA ARG A 364 16.40 -0.14 -18.98
C ARG A 364 17.79 0.45 -19.35
N PRO A 365 18.91 -0.17 -18.91
CA PRO A 365 20.23 0.48 -18.90
C PRO A 365 20.91 0.56 -20.28
N ASP A 366 20.38 -0.18 -21.24
CA ASP A 366 20.82 -0.38 -22.63
C ASP A 366 20.35 0.72 -23.59
N LEU A 367 19.29 1.46 -23.25
CA LEU A 367 18.69 2.45 -24.14
C LEU A 367 19.47 3.79 -24.15
N ARG A 368 19.88 4.26 -25.33
CA ARG A 368 20.60 5.53 -25.55
C ARG A 368 20.03 6.32 -26.73
N PRO A 369 18.96 7.11 -26.54
CA PRO A 369 18.32 7.86 -27.63
C PRO A 369 19.27 8.84 -28.34
N THR A 370 20.25 9.41 -27.66
CA THR A 370 21.29 10.28 -28.25
C THR A 370 22.29 9.56 -29.15
N GLU A 371 22.33 8.23 -29.12
CA GLU A 371 23.22 7.40 -29.94
C GLU A 371 22.45 6.65 -31.05
N ASP A 372 21.17 6.35 -30.85
CA ASP A 372 20.29 5.71 -31.82
C ASP A 372 19.23 6.69 -32.37
N PRO A 373 19.34 7.15 -33.64
CA PRO A 373 18.36 8.04 -34.28
C PRO A 373 16.95 7.46 -34.37
N GLU A 374 16.80 6.14 -34.47
CA GLU A 374 15.48 5.51 -34.59
C GLU A 374 14.80 5.40 -33.23
N LEU A 375 15.56 5.20 -32.16
CA LEU A 375 15.07 5.37 -30.79
C LEU A 375 14.70 6.84 -30.51
N MET A 376 15.47 7.82 -30.99
CA MET A 376 15.07 9.24 -30.87
C MET A 376 13.77 9.52 -31.66
N ARG A 377 13.64 9.03 -32.89
CA ARG A 377 12.41 9.11 -33.69
C ARG A 377 11.22 8.50 -32.93
N TRP A 378 11.42 7.36 -32.29
CA TRP A 378 10.42 6.72 -31.43
C TRP A 378 10.03 7.63 -30.26
N VAL A 379 10.99 8.22 -29.53
CA VAL A 379 10.71 9.17 -28.43
C VAL A 379 9.85 10.34 -28.92
N LEU A 380 10.21 10.99 -30.03
CA LEU A 380 9.42 12.10 -30.59
C LEU A 380 7.98 11.68 -30.88
N LYS A 381 7.79 10.50 -31.50
CA LYS A 381 6.47 9.95 -31.81
C LYS A 381 5.66 9.64 -30.54
N GLN A 382 6.29 9.15 -29.46
CA GLN A 382 5.61 9.00 -28.18
C GLN A 382 5.19 10.34 -27.55
N LEU A 383 6.07 11.35 -27.51
CA LEU A 383 5.75 12.66 -26.93
C LEU A 383 4.59 13.35 -27.68
N CYS A 384 4.63 13.30 -29.01
CA CYS A 384 3.57 13.78 -29.90
C CYS A 384 2.25 13.02 -29.67
N GLY A 385 2.32 11.68 -29.57
CA GLY A 385 1.17 10.80 -29.35
C GLY A 385 0.48 11.03 -28.00
N ILE A 386 1.26 11.25 -26.94
CA ILE A 386 0.78 11.61 -25.61
C ILE A 386 0.06 12.97 -25.63
N CYS A 387 0.57 13.97 -26.37
CA CYS A 387 -0.13 15.24 -26.56
C CYS A 387 -1.46 15.06 -27.30
N SER A 388 -1.50 14.30 -28.39
CA SER A 388 -2.72 13.99 -29.14
C SER A 388 -3.76 13.25 -28.29
N ALA A 389 -3.33 12.30 -27.45
CA ALA A 389 -4.18 11.64 -26.46
C ALA A 389 -4.79 12.63 -25.45
N THR A 390 -3.98 13.56 -24.93
CA THR A 390 -4.45 14.59 -24.01
C THR A 390 -5.39 15.59 -24.69
N ARG A 391 -5.15 15.97 -25.96
CA ARG A 391 -6.13 16.77 -26.72
C ARG A 391 -7.44 16.03 -26.91
N ALA A 392 -7.42 14.75 -27.28
CA ALA A 392 -8.63 13.94 -27.46
C ALA A 392 -9.51 13.90 -26.19
N LEU A 393 -8.89 13.87 -24.99
CA LEU A 393 -9.59 14.05 -23.72
C LEU A 393 -10.18 15.46 -23.58
N HIS A 394 -9.38 16.50 -23.83
CA HIS A 394 -9.78 17.91 -23.70
C HIS A 394 -10.93 18.30 -24.65
N ASP A 395 -10.94 17.74 -25.86
CA ASP A 395 -12.00 17.93 -26.85
C ASP A 395 -13.36 17.35 -26.38
N LYS A 396 -13.33 16.32 -25.52
CA LYS A 396 -14.51 15.78 -24.80
C LYS A 396 -14.77 16.48 -23.45
N ASN A 397 -14.11 17.62 -23.16
CA ASN A 397 -14.08 18.31 -21.85
C ASN A 397 -13.54 17.48 -20.67
N CYS A 398 -12.92 16.33 -20.95
CA CYS A 398 -12.23 15.53 -19.96
C CYS A 398 -10.85 16.16 -19.64
N ARG A 399 -10.41 16.07 -18.38
CA ARG A 399 -9.08 16.51 -17.91
C ARG A 399 -8.55 15.44 -16.99
N HIS A 400 -7.29 15.06 -17.14
CA HIS A 400 -6.73 13.93 -16.41
C HIS A 400 -6.38 14.29 -14.96
N THR A 401 -5.74 15.42 -14.75
CA THR A 401 -5.36 15.99 -13.43
C THR A 401 -4.41 15.17 -12.55
N ASP A 402 -3.90 14.02 -13.01
CA ASP A 402 -2.89 13.16 -12.35
C ASP A 402 -1.97 12.53 -13.41
N LEU A 403 -1.42 13.34 -14.32
CA LEU A 403 -0.45 12.89 -15.32
C LEU A 403 0.95 12.78 -14.68
N LYS A 404 1.49 11.57 -14.66
CA LYS A 404 2.80 11.20 -14.08
C LYS A 404 3.35 9.94 -14.75
N PRO A 405 4.65 9.62 -14.64
CA PRO A 405 5.26 8.48 -15.34
C PRO A 405 4.66 7.12 -14.95
N GLU A 406 4.14 6.97 -13.73
CA GLU A 406 3.45 5.75 -13.28
C GLU A 406 2.11 5.51 -14.01
N ASN A 407 1.45 6.58 -14.48
CA ASN A 407 0.17 6.53 -15.19
C ASN A 407 0.34 6.45 -16.72
N ILE A 408 1.57 6.29 -17.23
CA ILE A 408 1.86 6.09 -18.65
C ILE A 408 2.45 4.68 -18.80
N LEU A 409 1.76 3.81 -19.52
CA LEU A 409 2.04 2.38 -19.59
C LEU A 409 2.58 1.96 -20.96
N LEU A 410 3.56 1.05 -20.99
CA LEU A 410 4.18 0.56 -22.21
C LEU A 410 3.56 -0.76 -22.69
N PHE A 411 3.00 -0.73 -23.89
CA PHE A 411 2.52 -1.90 -24.61
C PHE A 411 3.59 -2.32 -25.62
N GLU A 412 4.13 -3.53 -25.47
CA GLU A 412 5.22 -4.03 -26.30
C GLU A 412 4.71 -4.52 -27.66
N GLU A 413 5.49 -4.30 -28.71
CA GLU A 413 5.20 -4.65 -30.10
C GLU A 413 6.35 -5.48 -30.67
N SER A 414 6.06 -6.41 -31.59
CA SER A 414 7.05 -7.41 -32.04
C SER A 414 8.25 -6.83 -32.80
N GLU A 415 8.15 -5.60 -33.30
CA GLU A 415 9.15 -4.97 -34.20
C GLU A 415 9.54 -3.54 -33.75
N SER A 416 9.14 -3.11 -32.55
CA SER A 416 9.39 -1.75 -32.04
C SER A 416 9.68 -1.73 -30.53
N TRP A 417 10.07 -0.58 -29.97
CA TRP A 417 10.18 -0.39 -28.52
C TRP A 417 8.83 -0.37 -27.78
N GLY A 418 7.71 -0.50 -28.50
CA GLY A 418 6.34 -0.48 -28.00
C GLY A 418 5.64 0.88 -28.13
N ILE A 419 4.43 0.99 -27.60
CA ILE A 419 3.64 2.22 -27.59
C ILE A 419 3.24 2.62 -26.16
N LEU A 420 3.46 3.90 -25.82
CA LEU A 420 3.10 4.48 -24.52
C LEU A 420 1.64 4.93 -24.52
N ARG A 421 0.85 4.39 -23.58
CA ARG A 421 -0.58 4.69 -23.40
C ARG A 421 -0.84 5.31 -22.04
N ILE A 422 -1.57 6.43 -22.03
CA ILE A 422 -2.04 7.07 -20.80
C ILE A 422 -3.14 6.21 -20.15
N ALA A 423 -3.04 6.00 -18.83
CA ALA A 423 -3.93 5.16 -18.03
C ALA A 423 -4.39 5.88 -16.75
N ASP A 424 -5.29 5.25 -15.99
CA ASP A 424 -5.91 5.77 -14.75
C ASP A 424 -6.65 7.12 -14.86
N VAL A 425 -7.08 7.46 -16.07
CA VAL A 425 -7.97 8.59 -16.39
C VAL A 425 -9.37 8.48 -15.72
N GLY A 426 -9.64 7.39 -14.96
CA GLY A 426 -10.88 7.16 -14.22
C GLY A 426 -11.17 8.18 -13.11
N LEU A 427 -10.17 8.94 -12.66
CA LEU A 427 -10.32 10.03 -11.69
C LEU A 427 -10.52 11.41 -12.34
N ALA A 428 -10.76 11.45 -13.65
CA ALA A 428 -10.90 12.68 -14.43
C ALA A 428 -12.01 13.62 -13.91
N ARG A 429 -11.70 14.92 -13.87
CA ARG A 429 -12.50 15.91 -13.13
C ARG A 429 -13.58 16.59 -13.97
N PHE A 430 -14.78 16.00 -14.03
CA PHE A 430 -16.02 16.73 -14.33
C PHE A 430 -16.58 17.36 -13.04
N HIS A 431 -16.30 18.64 -12.81
CA HIS A 431 -16.84 19.40 -11.66
C HIS A 431 -17.72 20.55 -12.12
N VAL A 432 -18.95 20.56 -11.59
CA VAL A 432 -19.80 21.75 -11.51
C VAL A 432 -20.00 22.11 -10.03
N ASP A 433 -20.45 21.15 -9.19
CA ASP A 433 -21.01 21.44 -7.86
C ASP A 433 -20.15 21.00 -6.65
N THR A 434 -18.81 21.08 -6.71
CA THR A 434 -17.96 20.69 -5.54
C THR A 434 -16.69 21.52 -5.36
N THR A 435 -16.66 22.75 -5.88
CA THR A 435 -15.49 23.64 -5.82
C THR A 435 -15.61 24.69 -4.70
N GLN A 436 -15.94 24.25 -3.49
CA GLN A 436 -15.90 25.07 -2.26
C GLN A 436 -15.13 24.42 -1.08
N GLN A 437 -14.61 23.20 -1.25
CA GLN A 437 -13.94 22.45 -0.17
C GLN A 437 -12.62 21.81 -0.64
N ARG A 438 -11.64 22.65 -1.02
CA ARG A 438 -10.27 22.21 -1.38
C ARG A 438 -9.20 23.15 -0.81
N LYS A 439 -8.66 22.84 0.37
CA LYS A 439 -7.52 23.55 0.99
C LYS A 439 -6.46 22.64 1.63
N SER A 440 -6.35 21.40 1.18
CA SER A 440 -5.26 20.48 1.53
C SER A 440 -5.14 19.37 0.48
N ALA A 441 -3.92 19.06 0.04
CA ALA A 441 -3.63 17.89 -0.80
C ALA A 441 -3.88 16.58 -0.04
N THR A 442 -4.01 15.46 -0.77
CA THR A 442 -4.38 14.15 -0.20
C THR A 442 -3.35 13.07 -0.51
N ASN A 443 -2.67 12.58 0.53
CA ASN A 443 -1.72 11.49 0.47
C ASN A 443 -2.40 10.13 0.23
N ALA A 444 -2.70 9.81 -1.02
CA ALA A 444 -2.40 8.47 -1.51
C ALA A 444 -0.88 8.37 -1.74
N ASN A 445 -0.27 7.19 -1.54
CA ASN A 445 1.16 7.01 -1.84
C ASN A 445 1.43 7.42 -3.29
N THR A 446 2.24 8.46 -3.49
CA THR A 446 2.57 9.03 -4.82
C THR A 446 1.34 9.41 -5.66
N GLY A 447 0.37 10.09 -5.03
CA GLY A 447 -0.22 11.28 -5.67
C GLY A 447 0.84 12.39 -5.66
N THR A 448 1.78 12.35 -6.61
CA THR A 448 3.04 13.09 -6.49
C THR A 448 2.83 14.56 -6.82
N VAL A 449 2.71 15.39 -5.77
CA VAL A 449 2.59 16.86 -5.77
C VAL A 449 3.59 17.53 -6.73
N ARG A 450 4.72 16.86 -7.00
CA ARG A 450 5.76 17.19 -7.97
C ARG A 450 5.27 17.54 -9.38
N TYR A 451 4.21 16.88 -9.86
CA TYR A 451 3.61 17.11 -11.18
C TYR A 451 2.41 18.09 -11.16
N GLU A 452 2.04 18.64 -10.00
CA GLU A 452 0.95 19.63 -9.88
C GLU A 452 1.41 21.04 -10.32
N PRO A 453 0.54 21.82 -11.00
CA PRO A 453 0.88 23.15 -11.48
C PRO A 453 0.70 24.26 -10.43
N PRO A 454 1.33 25.44 -10.62
CA PRO A 454 1.24 26.58 -9.71
C PRO A 454 -0.17 27.00 -9.28
N GLU A 455 -1.13 26.93 -10.20
CA GLU A 455 -2.52 27.32 -9.94
C GLU A 455 -3.26 26.41 -8.94
N MET A 456 -2.75 25.24 -8.58
CA MET A 456 -3.29 24.44 -7.46
C MET A 456 -3.18 25.16 -6.10
N GLY A 457 -2.29 26.15 -5.99
CA GLY A 457 -2.19 27.04 -4.84
C GLY A 457 -3.15 28.23 -4.86
N ARG A 458 -4.09 28.31 -5.82
CA ARG A 458 -5.11 29.38 -5.96
C ARG A 458 -6.51 28.79 -5.78
N ASP A 459 -7.44 29.56 -5.20
CA ASP A 459 -8.85 29.15 -4.94
C ASP A 459 -9.73 29.06 -6.21
N GLU A 460 -9.13 28.83 -7.38
CA GLU A 460 -9.72 29.10 -8.69
C GLU A 460 -10.12 27.84 -9.49
N ARG A 461 -10.84 28.03 -10.60
CA ARG A 461 -11.31 26.95 -11.47
C ARG A 461 -10.15 26.40 -12.32
N LEU A 462 -9.80 25.13 -12.13
CA LEU A 462 -8.72 24.47 -12.88
C LEU A 462 -8.92 24.56 -14.40
N SER A 463 -7.91 25.05 -15.11
CA SER A 463 -7.91 25.17 -16.58
C SER A 463 -7.56 23.85 -17.28
N ARG A 464 -7.72 23.79 -18.61
CA ARG A 464 -7.21 22.69 -19.45
C ARG A 464 -5.67 22.64 -19.44
N VAL A 465 -5.01 23.80 -19.33
CA VAL A 465 -3.53 23.90 -19.29
C VAL A 465 -2.89 23.34 -18.02
N TYR A 466 -3.68 22.83 -17.07
CA TYR A 466 -3.22 21.98 -15.97
C TYR A 466 -2.44 20.78 -16.51
N ASP A 467 -3.08 19.99 -17.41
CA ASP A 467 -2.50 18.76 -17.92
C ASP A 467 -1.25 19.05 -18.76
N VAL A 468 -1.17 20.23 -19.40
CA VAL A 468 0.02 20.69 -20.16
C VAL A 468 1.24 20.90 -19.25
N TRP A 469 1.07 21.42 -18.03
CA TRP A 469 2.16 21.53 -17.06
C TRP A 469 2.63 20.16 -16.58
N SER A 470 1.70 19.27 -16.22
CA SER A 470 2.03 17.91 -15.78
C SER A 470 2.75 17.13 -16.88
N LEU A 471 2.32 17.27 -18.15
CA LEU A 471 3.08 16.78 -19.30
C LEU A 471 4.47 17.42 -19.40
N GLY A 472 4.60 18.74 -19.21
CA GLY A 472 5.89 19.42 -19.23
C GLY A 472 6.89 18.87 -18.20
N CYS A 473 6.40 18.52 -17.01
CA CYS A 473 7.19 17.89 -15.96
C CYS A 473 7.67 16.48 -16.38
N VAL A 474 6.75 15.64 -16.86
CA VAL A 474 7.06 14.29 -17.37
C VAL A 474 7.99 14.33 -18.59
N PHE A 475 7.81 15.33 -19.46
CA PHE A 475 8.60 15.48 -20.68
C PHE A 475 10.02 15.96 -20.36
N LEU A 476 10.22 16.83 -19.36
CA LEU A 476 11.57 17.17 -18.91
C LEU A 476 12.31 15.94 -18.37
N GLU A 477 11.63 15.07 -17.62
CA GLU A 477 12.20 13.79 -17.14
C GLU A 477 12.57 12.86 -18.30
N PHE A 478 11.70 12.78 -19.31
CA PHE A 478 11.96 12.03 -20.55
C PHE A 478 13.20 12.58 -21.28
N LEU A 479 13.33 13.90 -21.39
CA LEU A 479 14.47 14.55 -22.06
C LEU A 479 15.77 14.41 -21.26
N ILE A 480 15.73 14.48 -19.92
CA ILE A 480 16.89 14.22 -19.05
C ILE A 480 17.34 12.76 -19.19
N TRP A 481 16.42 11.80 -19.18
CA TRP A 481 16.74 10.39 -19.45
C TRP A 481 17.31 10.19 -20.86
N ALA A 482 16.71 10.79 -21.88
CA ALA A 482 17.17 10.67 -23.26
C ALA A 482 18.57 11.24 -23.46
N THR A 483 18.92 12.31 -22.73
CA THR A 483 20.22 12.98 -22.78
C THR A 483 21.30 12.24 -21.97
N TYR A 484 21.01 11.86 -20.72
CA TYR A 484 22.02 11.44 -19.74
C TYR A 484 21.83 10.01 -19.20
N GLY A 485 20.74 9.32 -19.55
CA GLY A 485 20.41 7.98 -19.08
C GLY A 485 19.84 7.91 -17.65
N PRO A 486 19.48 6.70 -17.18
CA PRO A 486 18.75 6.48 -15.93
C PRO A 486 19.43 7.05 -14.68
N ASN A 487 20.75 6.92 -14.54
CA ASN A 487 21.46 7.31 -13.32
C ASN A 487 21.37 8.82 -13.03
N VAL A 488 21.33 9.64 -14.08
CA VAL A 488 21.23 11.09 -13.97
C VAL A 488 19.77 11.53 -13.84
N LEU A 489 18.82 10.85 -14.50
CA LEU A 489 17.40 11.04 -14.21
C LEU A 489 17.07 10.73 -12.73
N ASP A 490 17.52 9.60 -12.20
CA ASP A 490 17.36 9.27 -10.77
C ASP A 490 18.02 10.32 -9.87
N THR A 491 19.05 11.04 -10.35
CA THR A 491 19.68 12.15 -9.60
C THR A 491 18.83 13.43 -9.65
N PHE A 492 18.22 13.76 -10.79
CA PHE A 492 17.20 14.82 -10.90
C PHE A 492 15.93 14.52 -10.09
N ILE A 493 15.57 13.24 -9.93
CA ILE A 493 14.43 12.82 -9.10
C ILE A 493 14.74 12.86 -7.59
N ARG A 494 16.02 12.72 -7.19
CA ARG A 494 16.49 12.72 -5.78
C ARG A 494 17.11 14.05 -5.31
N THR A 495 17.13 15.08 -6.15
CA THR A 495 17.53 16.45 -5.76
C THR A 495 16.33 17.21 -5.18
N SER A 496 16.48 18.50 -4.85
CA SER A 496 15.59 19.24 -3.94
C SER A 496 14.16 19.44 -4.49
N VAL A 497 13.92 19.08 -5.76
CA VAL A 497 12.59 18.92 -6.40
C VAL A 497 11.74 17.77 -5.83
N GLU A 498 11.98 17.27 -4.61
CA GLU A 498 11.13 16.23 -3.96
C GLU A 498 9.67 16.68 -3.76
N GLN A 499 9.38 18.00 -3.80
CA GLN A 499 8.03 18.54 -3.61
C GLN A 499 7.35 19.06 -4.89
N GLN A 500 7.89 20.06 -5.61
CA GLN A 500 7.23 20.72 -6.76
C GLN A 500 8.22 21.21 -7.84
N PHE A 501 7.80 21.18 -9.12
CA PHE A 501 8.53 21.79 -10.25
C PHE A 501 8.49 23.34 -10.28
N TRP A 502 7.79 23.96 -9.32
CA TRP A 502 7.65 25.40 -9.17
C TRP A 502 7.96 25.84 -7.74
N GLU A 503 8.25 27.13 -7.57
CA GLU A 503 8.47 27.79 -6.28
C GLU A 503 7.65 29.07 -6.19
N LYS A 504 7.36 29.54 -4.97
CA LYS A 504 6.67 30.81 -4.73
C LYS A 504 7.65 31.82 -4.13
N LYS A 505 7.87 32.95 -4.80
CA LYS A 505 8.77 34.05 -4.35
C LYS A 505 8.05 35.38 -4.47
N ASP A 506 8.20 36.22 -3.45
CA ASP A 506 7.63 37.58 -3.34
C ASP A 506 6.11 37.72 -3.57
N GLY A 507 5.37 36.60 -3.54
CA GLY A 507 3.93 36.52 -3.78
C GLY A 507 3.55 35.85 -5.12
N ASP A 508 4.48 35.85 -6.07
CA ASP A 508 4.34 35.26 -7.41
C ASP A 508 4.91 33.85 -7.51
N TYR A 509 4.58 33.18 -8.62
CA TYR A 509 4.91 31.78 -8.88
C TYR A 509 5.95 31.68 -10.00
N HIS A 510 7.00 30.90 -9.79
CA HIS A 510 8.12 30.76 -10.72
C HIS A 510 8.44 29.28 -10.96
N GLN A 511 9.04 28.96 -12.11
CA GLN A 511 9.63 27.65 -12.37
C GLN A 511 10.80 27.45 -11.38
N HIS A 512 10.87 26.28 -10.72
CA HIS A 512 11.78 26.03 -9.60
C HIS A 512 13.25 26.27 -9.98
N SER A 513 14.05 26.83 -9.07
CA SER A 513 15.44 27.21 -9.32
C SER A 513 16.30 26.06 -9.88
N GLU A 514 16.16 24.84 -9.33
CA GLU A 514 16.84 23.65 -9.85
C GLU A 514 16.32 23.23 -11.23
N VAL A 515 15.02 23.35 -11.52
CA VAL A 515 14.44 23.01 -12.84
C VAL A 515 15.00 23.96 -13.90
N ARG A 516 15.07 25.26 -13.60
CA ARG A 516 15.72 26.28 -14.44
C ARG A 516 17.21 25.99 -14.65
N PHE A 517 17.92 25.54 -13.61
CA PHE A 517 19.33 25.16 -13.69
C PHE A 517 19.54 23.95 -14.61
N TRP A 518 18.75 22.88 -14.46
CA TRP A 518 18.84 21.69 -15.31
C TRP A 518 18.53 22.01 -16.78
N ILE A 519 17.47 22.78 -17.05
CA ILE A 519 17.15 23.27 -18.40
C ILE A 519 18.32 24.10 -18.98
N SER A 520 18.91 25.00 -18.18
CA SER A 520 20.08 25.78 -18.61
C SER A 520 21.29 24.90 -18.92
N LYS A 521 21.59 23.88 -18.11
CA LYS A 521 22.71 22.96 -18.36
C LYS A 521 22.49 22.03 -19.55
N MET A 522 21.26 21.72 -19.88
CA MET A 522 20.94 21.05 -21.14
C MET A 522 21.10 21.99 -22.34
N PHE A 523 20.70 23.27 -22.26
CA PHE A 523 20.97 24.24 -23.33
C PHE A 523 22.46 24.57 -23.52
N GLU A 524 23.28 24.56 -22.47
CA GLU A 524 24.74 24.68 -22.59
C GLU A 524 25.39 23.47 -23.27
N LEU A 525 24.78 22.29 -23.14
CA LEU A 525 25.32 21.02 -23.62
C LEU A 525 24.94 20.71 -25.08
N LEU A 526 23.69 20.97 -25.47
CA LEU A 526 23.10 20.53 -26.73
C LEU A 526 23.34 21.52 -27.88
N LYS A 527 23.52 21.04 -29.12
CA LYS A 527 23.54 21.92 -30.30
C LYS A 527 22.16 22.55 -30.53
N GLU A 528 22.13 23.81 -30.96
CA GLU A 528 20.91 24.61 -31.10
C GLU A 528 19.83 24.00 -32.00
N ASP A 529 20.26 23.31 -33.06
CA ASP A 529 19.44 22.77 -34.14
C ASP A 529 19.37 21.23 -34.11
N THR A 530 18.83 20.70 -33.02
CA THR A 530 18.59 19.25 -32.85
C THR A 530 17.19 19.03 -32.29
N ALA A 531 16.62 17.86 -32.55
CA ALA A 531 15.29 17.48 -32.07
C ALA A 531 15.18 17.56 -30.54
N LEU A 532 16.24 17.17 -29.83
CA LEU A 532 16.31 17.21 -28.37
C LEU A 532 16.27 18.65 -27.84
N THR A 533 17.00 19.57 -28.47
CA THR A 533 16.94 21.02 -28.18
C THR A 533 15.59 21.63 -28.55
N ALA A 534 14.97 21.21 -29.66
CA ALA A 534 13.64 21.69 -30.06
C ALA A 534 12.56 21.28 -29.04
N CYS A 535 12.60 20.03 -28.57
CA CYS A 535 11.71 19.56 -27.49
C CYS A 535 11.96 20.30 -26.17
N LEU A 536 13.22 20.57 -25.81
CA LEU A 536 13.55 21.33 -24.61
C LEU A 536 13.08 22.80 -24.69
N LYS A 537 13.23 23.45 -25.86
CA LYS A 537 12.67 24.79 -26.15
C LYS A 537 11.15 24.81 -25.94
N LEU A 538 10.44 23.77 -26.40
CA LEU A 538 8.99 23.61 -26.24
C LEU A 538 8.58 23.38 -24.77
N VAL A 539 9.26 22.49 -24.05
CA VAL A 539 8.99 22.22 -22.63
C VAL A 539 9.20 23.47 -21.76
N ASP A 540 10.32 24.19 -21.94
CA ASP A 540 10.66 25.37 -21.14
C ASP A 540 9.77 26.59 -21.45
N LYS A 541 9.53 26.90 -22.72
CA LYS A 541 8.86 28.16 -23.11
C LYS A 541 7.34 28.11 -23.18
N GLU A 542 6.74 26.90 -23.23
CA GLU A 542 5.32 26.75 -23.55
C GLU A 542 4.56 25.84 -22.56
N MET A 543 5.26 24.89 -21.91
CA MET A 543 4.65 23.91 -21.00
C MET A 543 4.92 24.20 -19.53
N LEU A 544 6.18 24.38 -19.13
CA LEU A 544 6.60 24.72 -17.76
C LEU A 544 6.52 26.24 -17.47
N VAL A 545 5.47 26.88 -17.99
CA VAL A 545 5.17 28.31 -17.83
C VAL A 545 4.29 28.52 -16.60
N PRO A 546 4.73 29.27 -15.56
CA PRO A 546 3.96 29.42 -14.33
C PRO A 546 2.65 30.17 -14.51
N GLU A 547 2.62 31.21 -15.35
CA GLU A 547 1.42 32.01 -15.59
C GLU A 547 0.43 31.27 -16.51
N VAL A 548 -0.72 30.89 -15.95
CA VAL A 548 -1.78 30.12 -16.62
C VAL A 548 -2.18 30.72 -17.99
N ASP A 549 -2.35 32.03 -18.05
CA ASP A 549 -2.79 32.75 -19.27
C ASP A 549 -1.71 32.83 -20.36
N LYS A 550 -0.46 32.49 -20.04
CA LYS A 550 0.68 32.42 -20.99
C LYS A 550 1.03 30.98 -21.41
N ARG A 551 0.54 29.96 -20.69
CA ARG A 551 0.83 28.55 -20.98
C ARG A 551 0.04 28.10 -22.20
N SER A 552 0.71 27.48 -23.18
CA SER A 552 0.08 27.06 -24.44
C SER A 552 -1.00 25.99 -24.21
N GLN A 553 -1.99 25.94 -25.10
CA GLN A 553 -2.97 24.86 -25.11
C GLN A 553 -2.34 23.59 -25.71
N VAL A 554 -2.81 22.41 -25.29
CA VAL A 554 -2.24 21.12 -25.74
C VAL A 554 -2.27 20.94 -27.27
N VAL A 555 -3.24 21.56 -27.97
CA VAL A 555 -3.32 21.57 -29.44
C VAL A 555 -2.17 22.32 -30.12
N ASP A 556 -1.65 23.39 -29.50
CA ASP A 556 -0.50 24.13 -30.00
C ASP A 556 0.82 23.41 -29.68
N ILE A 557 0.88 22.72 -28.53
CA ILE A 557 1.99 21.84 -28.17
C ILE A 557 2.07 20.64 -29.13
N GLU A 558 0.94 19.98 -29.39
CA GLU A 558 0.82 18.86 -30.33
C GLU A 558 1.28 19.26 -31.74
N ARG A 559 0.82 20.41 -32.25
CA ARG A 559 1.25 20.92 -33.57
C ARG A 559 2.77 21.14 -33.63
N LYS A 560 3.35 21.77 -32.60
CA LYS A 560 4.82 21.99 -32.51
C LYS A 560 5.58 20.66 -32.41
N PHE A 561 5.06 19.65 -31.72
CA PHE A 561 5.64 18.30 -31.75
C PHE A 561 5.48 17.61 -33.11
N GLN A 562 4.36 17.79 -33.83
CA GLN A 562 4.17 17.27 -35.19
C GLN A 562 5.16 17.89 -36.18
N GLU A 563 5.46 19.18 -36.06
CA GLU A 563 6.50 19.88 -36.83
C GLU A 563 7.89 19.27 -36.56
N ILE A 564 8.25 19.05 -35.29
CA ILE A 564 9.52 18.39 -34.88
C ILE A 564 9.60 16.94 -35.39
N CYS A 565 8.52 16.16 -35.27
CA CYS A 565 8.42 14.79 -35.79
C CYS A 565 8.60 14.75 -37.31
N THR A 566 7.91 15.62 -38.04
CA THR A 566 7.98 15.70 -39.51
C THR A 566 9.40 16.01 -39.96
N ARG A 567 10.07 16.97 -39.30
CA ARG A 567 11.47 17.28 -39.58
C ARG A 567 12.40 16.11 -39.26
N GLY A 568 12.18 15.39 -38.16
CA GLY A 568 12.93 14.18 -37.82
C GLY A 568 12.74 13.03 -38.82
N ASP A 569 11.56 12.92 -39.44
CA ASP A 569 11.27 11.94 -40.50
C ASP A 569 11.91 12.31 -41.86
N THR A 570 12.34 13.56 -42.08
CA THR A 570 13.11 13.97 -43.26
C THR A 570 14.61 14.17 -43.02
N GLU A 571 15.04 14.62 -41.85
CA GLU A 571 16.42 15.03 -41.54
C GLU A 571 17.04 14.13 -40.46
N ARG A 572 17.82 13.13 -40.90
CA ARG A 572 18.46 12.18 -39.96
C ARG A 572 19.48 12.85 -39.02
N GLU A 573 20.12 13.93 -39.45
CA GLU A 573 21.10 14.68 -38.65
C GLU A 573 20.43 15.51 -37.54
N PHE A 574 19.20 15.98 -37.75
CA PHE A 574 18.40 16.65 -36.73
C PHE A 574 18.07 15.73 -35.54
N LEU A 575 17.98 14.41 -35.78
CA LEU A 575 17.71 13.41 -34.73
C LEU A 575 18.91 13.05 -33.86
N ARG A 576 20.15 13.24 -34.33
CA ARG A 576 21.34 12.78 -33.60
C ARG A 576 22.52 13.74 -33.71
N ASP A 577 23.01 14.14 -32.55
CA ASP A 577 24.24 14.91 -32.39
C ASP A 577 25.43 13.96 -32.10
N PRO A 578 26.33 13.68 -33.05
CA PRO A 578 27.38 12.67 -32.88
C PRO A 578 28.43 13.04 -31.82
N ASP A 579 28.63 14.32 -31.54
CA ASP A 579 29.61 14.81 -30.55
C ASP A 579 29.02 14.94 -29.13
N LEU A 580 27.74 14.61 -28.96
CA LEU A 580 27.04 14.75 -27.67
C LEU A 580 27.52 13.73 -26.62
N PRO A 581 27.72 12.42 -26.91
CA PRO A 581 28.28 11.49 -25.94
C PRO A 581 29.67 11.92 -25.43
N SER A 582 30.53 12.46 -26.31
CA SER A 582 31.84 12.98 -25.94
C SER A 582 31.76 14.22 -25.05
N ARG A 583 30.81 15.13 -25.28
CA ARG A 583 30.56 16.28 -24.40
C ARG A 583 29.95 15.87 -23.06
N ILE A 584 29.07 14.87 -23.02
CA ILE A 584 28.54 14.30 -21.77
C ILE A 584 29.69 13.71 -20.95
N ALA A 585 30.54 12.87 -21.56
CA ALA A 585 31.69 12.26 -20.88
C ALA A 585 32.76 13.29 -20.43
N GLY A 586 32.89 14.41 -21.15
CA GLY A 586 33.79 15.53 -20.80
C GLY A 586 33.20 16.56 -19.83
N SER A 587 31.91 16.49 -19.49
CA SER A 587 31.23 17.44 -18.60
C SER A 587 30.99 16.83 -17.22
N PRO A 588 31.19 17.57 -16.12
CA PRO A 588 30.70 17.11 -14.83
C PRO A 588 29.17 17.02 -14.85
N ILE A 589 28.61 16.01 -14.18
CA ILE A 589 27.15 15.86 -13.99
C ILE A 589 26.61 17.16 -13.37
N PRO A 590 25.50 17.74 -13.87
CA PRO A 590 24.95 18.97 -13.30
C PRO A 590 24.61 18.80 -11.81
N VAL A 591 25.35 19.50 -10.95
CA VAL A 591 25.06 19.62 -9.52
C VAL A 591 24.44 21.01 -9.30
N PRO A 592 23.18 21.12 -8.84
CA PRO A 592 22.59 22.41 -8.51
C PRO A 592 23.41 23.16 -7.46
N PRO A 593 23.53 24.50 -7.56
CA PRO A 593 24.15 25.28 -6.50
C PRO A 593 23.34 25.13 -5.20
N LEU A 594 24.05 25.02 -4.07
CA LEU A 594 23.41 25.07 -2.75
C LEU A 594 22.60 26.37 -2.62
N PRO A 595 21.39 26.34 -2.04
CA PRO A 595 20.50 27.49 -2.00
C PRO A 595 21.19 28.68 -1.30
N GLU A 596 21.23 29.83 -1.98
CA GLU A 596 21.90 31.02 -1.49
C GLU A 596 21.27 31.49 -0.17
N SER A 597 22.07 31.56 0.89
CA SER A 597 21.62 32.10 2.17
C SER A 597 21.29 33.58 2.04
N ASN A 598 20.05 33.97 2.36
CA ASN A 598 19.57 35.35 2.29
C ASN A 598 20.59 36.37 2.86
N PRO A 599 20.82 37.51 2.19
CA PRO A 599 21.72 38.55 2.68
C PRO A 599 21.34 39.02 4.09
N ARG A 600 22.30 38.95 5.02
CA ARG A 600 22.09 39.43 6.40
C ARG A 600 21.91 40.96 6.41
N PRO A 601 20.98 41.52 7.21
CA PRO A 601 20.94 42.96 7.43
C PRO A 601 22.24 43.45 8.10
N ALA A 602 22.75 44.60 7.66
CA ALA A 602 24.05 45.09 8.11
C ALA A 602 23.96 45.81 9.46
N THR A 603 24.66 45.28 10.47
CA THR A 603 24.85 45.96 11.77
C THR A 603 26.33 46.01 12.16
N GLN A 604 26.91 47.19 11.97
CA GLN A 604 28.02 47.82 12.71
C GLN A 604 29.21 46.97 13.18
N ALA A 605 30.40 47.36 12.75
CA ALA A 605 31.67 46.80 13.22
C ALA A 605 31.99 47.21 14.67
N ASN A 606 32.72 46.34 15.39
CA ASN A 606 33.54 46.78 16.51
C ASN A 606 34.86 45.99 16.60
N THR A 607 35.95 46.74 16.40
CA THR A 607 37.29 46.58 17.01
C THR A 607 37.91 45.19 17.22
N HIS A 608 38.93 44.90 16.41
CA HIS A 608 40.20 44.23 16.78
C HIS A 608 40.36 43.66 18.21
N LEU A 609 40.55 42.34 18.28
CA LEU A 609 41.73 41.78 18.96
C LEU A 609 42.60 41.05 17.92
N GLN A 610 43.92 40.99 18.15
CA GLN A 610 44.90 40.60 17.14
C GLN A 610 46.12 39.92 17.80
N VAL A 611 46.85 39.10 17.03
CA VAL A 611 48.17 38.51 17.35
C VAL A 611 48.14 37.35 18.38
N PRO A 612 49.03 36.32 18.30
CA PRO A 612 49.95 35.91 17.24
C PRO A 612 49.55 34.59 16.54
N GLY A 613 50.15 34.33 15.36
CA GLY A 613 50.12 33.01 14.71
C GLY A 613 51.40 32.19 14.98
N ILE A 614 51.36 30.89 14.67
CA ILE A 614 52.53 29.99 14.69
C ILE A 614 52.74 29.42 13.27
N ARG A 615 53.99 29.45 12.79
CA ARG A 615 54.39 28.86 11.50
C ARG A 615 54.41 27.33 11.58
N ALA A 616 54.11 26.66 10.48
CA ALA A 616 54.42 25.25 10.32
C ALA A 616 55.96 25.03 10.29
N PRO A 617 56.51 24.13 11.13
CA PRO A 617 57.87 23.63 11.00
C PRO A 617 57.92 22.32 10.20
N ALA A 618 59.06 22.03 9.57
CA ALA A 618 59.34 20.71 9.00
C ALA A 618 59.66 19.68 10.11
N GLY A 619 59.64 18.38 9.76
CA GLY A 619 60.06 17.30 10.68
C GLY A 619 61.56 17.36 11.05
N PRO A 620 62.02 16.51 11.99
CA PRO A 620 62.04 15.06 11.70
C PRO A 620 61.82 14.08 12.89
N SER A 621 61.79 12.79 12.51
CA SER A 621 62.31 11.61 13.25
C SER A 621 61.66 11.09 14.57
N ARG A 622 60.94 9.97 14.40
CA ARG A 622 61.07 8.64 15.08
C ARG A 622 60.61 8.40 16.54
N ILE A 623 59.97 7.22 16.68
CA ILE A 623 59.86 6.31 17.86
C ILE A 623 58.85 6.76 18.95
N PRO A 624 58.13 5.83 19.64
CA PRO A 624 58.20 4.35 19.61
C PRO A 624 57.00 3.64 18.94
N ARG A 625 57.09 2.30 18.89
CA ARG A 625 56.05 1.36 18.42
C ARG A 625 55.68 0.41 19.56
N ALA A 626 54.43 0.45 19.99
CA ALA A 626 53.83 -0.44 20.99
C ALA A 626 52.30 -0.29 20.83
N THR A 627 51.43 -1.30 20.83
CA THR A 627 51.42 -2.77 20.69
C THR A 627 49.92 -3.13 20.80
N GLU A 628 49.51 -4.33 20.41
CA GLU A 628 48.10 -4.81 20.57
C GLU A 628 47.04 -4.08 19.72
N GLU A 629 47.12 -4.27 18.39
CA GLU A 629 45.91 -4.33 17.58
C GLU A 629 45.14 -5.64 17.89
N PRO A 630 43.81 -5.64 18.01
CA PRO A 630 43.02 -6.88 18.02
C PRO A 630 43.22 -7.59 16.68
N SER A 631 43.33 -8.93 16.69
CA SER A 631 43.79 -9.69 15.52
C SER A 631 42.86 -9.57 14.32
N ALA A 632 43.21 -8.68 13.39
CA ALA A 632 42.70 -8.73 12.02
C ALA A 632 43.11 -10.09 11.41
N SER A 633 42.13 -10.91 11.03
CA SER A 633 42.38 -12.17 10.34
C SER A 633 43.11 -11.87 9.03
N ALA A 634 44.33 -12.41 8.88
CA ALA A 634 45.15 -12.20 7.71
C ALA A 634 44.38 -12.59 6.42
N PRO A 635 44.56 -11.85 5.30
CA PRO A 635 43.89 -12.19 4.06
C PRO A 635 44.40 -13.54 3.55
N GLN A 636 43.58 -14.58 3.72
CA GLN A 636 43.78 -15.83 3.00
C GLN A 636 43.65 -15.55 1.49
N SER A 637 44.53 -16.15 0.70
CA SER A 637 44.44 -16.11 -0.75
C SER A 637 43.19 -16.86 -1.21
N ILE A 638 42.13 -16.11 -1.50
CA ILE A 638 40.92 -16.66 -2.12
C ILE A 638 41.26 -17.06 -3.55
N GLU A 639 41.61 -18.34 -3.75
CA GLU A 639 41.53 -18.96 -5.07
C GLU A 639 40.09 -18.84 -5.60
N GLU A 640 39.94 -18.71 -6.93
CA GLU A 640 38.81 -18.10 -7.65
C GLU A 640 37.41 -18.71 -7.40
N THR A 641 36.92 -18.60 -6.17
CA THR A 641 35.62 -19.09 -5.73
C THR A 641 34.55 -18.09 -6.17
N THR A 642 34.27 -18.09 -7.47
CA THR A 642 33.18 -17.31 -8.07
C THR A 642 31.85 -17.83 -7.54
N ILE A 643 31.36 -17.25 -6.44
CA ILE A 643 30.11 -17.66 -5.78
C ILE A 643 28.92 -17.40 -6.72
N ARG A 644 28.57 -18.42 -7.50
CA ARG A 644 27.29 -18.50 -8.20
C ARG A 644 26.21 -18.75 -7.17
N ILE A 645 25.46 -17.71 -6.82
CA ILE A 645 24.22 -17.87 -6.06
C ILE A 645 23.20 -18.51 -7.02
N SER A 646 23.03 -19.82 -6.88
CA SER A 646 22.00 -20.60 -7.56
C SER A 646 20.65 -20.37 -6.86
N PRO A 647 19.50 -20.39 -7.56
CA PRO A 647 18.18 -20.17 -6.96
C PRO A 647 17.62 -21.42 -6.24
N ASP A 648 18.49 -22.18 -5.59
CA ASP A 648 18.18 -23.48 -4.99
C ASP A 648 17.58 -23.35 -3.58
N GLU A 649 16.98 -24.45 -3.11
CA GLU A 649 16.46 -24.58 -1.75
C GLU A 649 17.60 -24.90 -0.77
N TYR A 650 17.58 -24.26 0.40
CA TYR A 650 18.59 -24.44 1.45
C TYR A 650 17.90 -24.85 2.76
N ASN A 651 18.49 -25.77 3.52
CA ASN A 651 18.14 -25.99 4.92
C ASN A 651 19.30 -25.53 5.82
N VAL A 652 19.06 -25.37 7.12
CA VAL A 652 20.11 -24.92 8.07
C VAL A 652 21.21 -25.98 8.18
N GLY A 653 20.88 -27.27 8.07
CA GLY A 653 21.83 -28.38 8.08
C GLY A 653 22.92 -28.28 7.01
N ASP A 654 22.57 -27.93 5.77
CA ASP A 654 23.52 -27.76 4.66
C ASP A 654 24.38 -26.51 4.81
N LEU A 655 23.81 -25.41 5.31
CA LEU A 655 24.58 -24.21 5.67
C LEU A 655 25.59 -24.50 6.81
N MET A 656 25.19 -25.30 7.81
CA MET A 656 26.09 -25.77 8.87
C MET A 656 27.17 -26.73 8.34
N ALA A 657 26.86 -27.60 7.38
CA ALA A 657 27.85 -28.47 6.74
C ALA A 657 28.88 -27.66 5.92
N GLY A 658 28.44 -26.59 5.26
CA GLY A 658 29.29 -25.68 4.49
C GLY A 658 30.04 -24.61 5.31
N SER A 659 29.73 -24.42 6.60
CA SER A 659 30.29 -23.30 7.38
C SER A 659 31.75 -23.51 7.80
N GLY A 660 32.23 -24.76 7.83
CA GLY A 660 33.58 -25.14 8.28
C GLY A 660 34.76 -24.60 7.44
N GLY A 661 34.50 -23.84 6.38
CA GLY A 661 35.53 -23.17 5.58
C GLY A 661 35.09 -21.90 4.84
N CYS A 662 33.88 -21.36 5.10
CA CYS A 662 33.37 -20.19 4.38
C CYS A 662 32.66 -19.20 5.30
N SER A 663 33.24 -18.00 5.44
CA SER A 663 32.68 -16.92 6.27
C SER A 663 31.31 -16.44 5.81
N PHE A 664 30.98 -16.55 4.52
CA PHE A 664 29.64 -16.22 4.01
C PHE A 664 28.62 -17.29 4.39
N CYS A 665 28.96 -18.59 4.30
CA CYS A 665 28.09 -19.67 4.77
C CYS A 665 27.85 -19.58 6.28
N GLN A 666 28.88 -19.24 7.07
CA GLN A 666 28.71 -18.97 8.51
C GLN A 666 27.78 -17.77 8.76
N LEU A 667 28.00 -16.63 8.10
CA LEU A 667 27.15 -15.44 8.21
C LEU A 667 25.68 -15.71 7.82
N MET A 668 25.45 -16.55 6.81
CA MET A 668 24.12 -17.01 6.38
C MET A 668 23.49 -17.95 7.42
N CYS A 669 24.25 -18.90 7.96
CA CYS A 669 23.82 -19.80 9.03
C CYS A 669 23.42 -19.01 10.30
N ASP A 670 24.27 -18.09 10.75
CA ASP A 670 24.01 -17.23 11.91
C ASP A 670 22.74 -16.39 11.73
N ALA A 671 22.51 -15.89 10.52
CA ALA A 671 21.33 -15.09 10.19
C ALA A 671 20.04 -15.92 10.03
N ALA A 672 20.13 -17.17 9.59
CA ALA A 672 19.01 -18.13 9.56
C ALA A 672 18.62 -18.57 10.99
N ASN A 673 19.60 -18.93 11.82
CA ASN A 673 19.40 -19.22 13.25
C ASN A 673 18.76 -18.01 13.97
N ALA A 674 19.23 -16.79 13.68
CA ALA A 674 18.67 -15.55 14.24
C ALA A 674 17.31 -15.13 13.65
N ALA A 675 16.78 -15.86 12.65
CA ALA A 675 15.41 -15.75 12.17
C ALA A 675 14.46 -16.77 12.83
N GLY A 676 14.98 -17.72 13.60
CA GLY A 676 14.21 -18.74 14.33
C GLY A 676 13.88 -20.00 13.52
N LEU A 677 14.55 -20.23 12.39
CA LEU A 677 14.37 -21.43 11.55
C LEU A 677 14.89 -22.68 12.25
N GLU A 678 14.18 -23.80 12.13
CA GLU A 678 14.62 -25.10 12.68
C GLU A 678 15.68 -25.77 11.80
N ARG A 679 16.47 -26.68 12.38
CA ARG A 679 17.66 -27.25 11.74
C ARG A 679 17.37 -27.93 10.39
N ASP A 680 16.26 -28.66 10.36
CA ASP A 680 15.84 -29.52 9.25
C ASP A 680 14.71 -28.84 8.43
N GLU A 681 14.48 -27.53 8.64
CA GLU A 681 13.51 -26.72 7.91
C GLU A 681 14.10 -26.25 6.57
N GLU A 682 13.39 -26.49 5.47
CA GLU A 682 13.76 -26.03 4.13
C GLU A 682 13.22 -24.62 3.87
N PHE A 683 14.08 -23.72 3.42
CA PHE A 683 13.75 -22.33 3.10
C PHE A 683 14.50 -21.86 1.85
N LYS A 684 14.03 -20.75 1.27
CA LYS A 684 14.74 -20.06 0.18
C LYS A 684 15.17 -18.69 0.68
N ILE A 685 16.41 -18.30 0.40
CA ILE A 685 16.86 -16.93 0.60
C ILE A 685 16.99 -16.24 -0.76
N ARG A 686 16.03 -15.37 -1.08
CA ARG A 686 16.12 -14.52 -2.28
C ARG A 686 16.81 -13.21 -1.93
N ARG A 687 17.73 -12.80 -2.80
CA ARG A 687 18.25 -11.43 -2.82
C ARG A 687 17.19 -10.49 -3.42
N VAL A 688 16.89 -9.41 -2.73
CA VAL A 688 16.07 -8.29 -3.21
C VAL A 688 16.91 -7.03 -3.07
N ASP A 689 17.36 -6.50 -4.20
CA ASP A 689 18.24 -5.33 -4.32
C ASP A 689 19.52 -5.45 -3.45
N SER A 690 19.67 -4.56 -2.46
CA SER A 690 20.75 -4.53 -1.47
C SER A 690 20.54 -5.49 -0.28
N THR A 691 19.52 -6.34 -0.30
CA THR A 691 19.11 -7.16 0.87
C THR A 691 18.93 -8.64 0.54
N PHE A 692 18.98 -9.49 1.57
CA PHE A 692 18.63 -10.91 1.47
C PHE A 692 17.46 -11.20 2.41
N ARG A 693 16.47 -11.95 1.93
CA ARG A 693 15.20 -12.20 2.62
C ARG A 693 14.81 -13.67 2.52
N ILE A 694 14.21 -14.21 3.57
CA ILE A 694 13.60 -15.55 3.54
C ILE A 694 12.28 -15.46 2.76
N GLU A 695 11.98 -16.43 1.91
CA GLU A 695 10.72 -16.50 1.14
C GLU A 695 9.61 -17.28 1.86
N PRO A 696 8.32 -17.05 1.55
CA PRO A 696 7.80 -16.03 0.62
C PRO A 696 7.78 -14.61 1.20
N ASP A 697 7.45 -14.46 2.49
CA ASP A 697 7.21 -13.16 3.16
C ASP A 697 8.12 -12.96 4.40
N GLY A 698 9.24 -13.67 4.46
CA GLY A 698 10.15 -13.68 5.60
C GLY A 698 10.96 -12.40 5.83
N PRO A 699 11.63 -12.31 7.00
CA PRO A 699 12.40 -11.13 7.38
C PRO A 699 13.64 -10.91 6.51
N THR A 700 14.10 -9.66 6.45
CA THR A 700 15.42 -9.33 5.91
C THR A 700 16.50 -9.80 6.89
N VAL A 701 17.36 -10.70 6.43
CA VAL A 701 18.39 -11.38 7.26
C VAL A 701 19.77 -10.76 7.10
N LEU A 702 20.17 -10.43 5.86
CA LEU A 702 21.44 -9.76 5.54
C LEU A 702 21.23 -8.53 4.65
N SER A 703 22.21 -7.63 4.62
CA SER A 703 22.19 -6.44 3.75
C SER A 703 23.60 -6.05 3.28
N ILE A 704 23.68 -5.40 2.12
CA ILE A 704 24.91 -5.17 1.36
C ILE A 704 25.23 -3.68 1.33
N TYR A 705 26.41 -3.32 1.84
CA TYR A 705 26.84 -1.93 2.03
C TYR A 705 28.11 -1.62 1.24
N VAL A 706 28.29 -0.34 0.90
CA VAL A 706 29.58 0.23 0.46
C VAL A 706 29.91 1.40 1.38
N ASP A 707 31.14 1.39 1.92
CA ASP A 707 31.61 2.46 2.82
C ASP A 707 31.73 3.79 2.03
N PRO A 708 31.08 4.88 2.48
CA PRO A 708 31.14 6.16 1.77
C PRO A 708 32.54 6.78 1.71
N ARG A 709 33.51 6.29 2.51
CA ARG A 709 34.93 6.68 2.44
C ARG A 709 35.69 5.95 1.32
N ALA A 710 35.17 4.81 0.86
CA ALA A 710 35.75 4.00 -0.21
C ALA A 710 35.04 4.18 -1.57
N ALA A 711 33.77 4.59 -1.57
CA ALA A 711 32.97 4.84 -2.77
C ALA A 711 33.55 5.99 -3.62
N ARG A 712 34.36 5.68 -4.64
CA ARG A 712 35.14 6.70 -5.38
C ARG A 712 34.34 7.59 -6.32
N ASN A 713 33.22 7.12 -6.87
CA ASN A 713 32.41 7.89 -7.83
C ASN A 713 30.89 7.61 -7.78
N SER A 714 30.45 6.40 -7.40
CA SER A 714 29.01 6.07 -7.30
C SER A 714 28.76 4.85 -6.42
N THR A 715 27.59 4.76 -5.81
CA THR A 715 27.12 3.54 -5.13
C THR A 715 26.57 2.57 -6.18
N PRO A 716 27.01 1.29 -6.21
CA PRO A 716 26.43 0.30 -7.10
C PRO A 716 24.96 0.04 -6.76
N SER A 717 24.09 -0.07 -7.78
CA SER A 717 22.64 -0.31 -7.61
C SER A 717 22.28 -1.56 -6.81
N PHE A 718 23.24 -2.48 -6.66
CA PHE A 718 23.10 -3.75 -5.96
C PHE A 718 23.42 -3.66 -4.45
N ALA A 719 23.82 -2.50 -3.94
CA ALA A 719 24.22 -2.22 -2.56
C ALA A 719 23.72 -0.84 -2.11
N GLN A 720 23.74 -0.56 -0.81
CA GLN A 720 23.43 0.78 -0.26
C GLN A 720 24.67 1.43 0.37
N LEU A 721 24.65 2.76 0.57
CA LEU A 721 25.67 3.42 1.36
C LEU A 721 25.50 3.03 2.84
N GLY A 722 26.62 2.83 3.54
CA GLY A 722 26.63 2.60 4.97
C GLY A 722 27.92 1.93 5.44
N TYR A 723 28.10 1.87 6.75
CA TYR A 723 29.32 1.36 7.35
C TYR A 723 29.19 -0.14 7.73
N PRO A 724 30.24 -0.97 7.49
CA PRO A 724 30.23 -2.38 7.88
C PRO A 724 30.22 -2.56 9.41
N GLN A 725 30.79 -1.62 10.15
CA GLN A 725 30.63 -1.46 11.59
C GLN A 725 30.10 -0.05 11.89
N LEU A 726 29.25 0.10 12.90
CA LEU A 726 28.67 1.39 13.29
C LEU A 726 29.70 2.29 14.00
N PRO A 727 29.44 3.61 14.07
CA PRO A 727 30.16 4.51 14.98
C PRO A 727 30.25 3.97 16.42
N GLU A 728 31.39 4.19 17.07
CA GLU A 728 31.53 3.95 18.50
C GLU A 728 30.57 4.84 19.31
N PRO A 729 29.78 4.28 20.25
CA PRO A 729 28.86 5.05 21.07
C PRO A 729 29.52 6.12 21.91
N GLY A 730 28.88 7.30 21.96
CA GLY A 730 29.37 8.44 22.73
C GLY A 730 30.64 9.11 22.19
N LYS A 731 31.12 8.74 20.99
CA LYS A 731 32.27 9.39 20.34
C LYS A 731 31.86 10.48 19.36
N GLU A 732 32.79 11.38 19.09
CA GLU A 732 32.57 12.55 18.22
C GLU A 732 32.13 12.20 16.79
N PHE A 733 32.50 11.03 16.24
CA PHE A 733 32.01 10.58 14.93
C PHE A 733 30.50 10.27 14.95
N GLN A 734 29.99 9.69 16.04
CA GLN A 734 28.56 9.46 16.24
C GLN A 734 27.82 10.79 16.46
N PHE A 735 28.38 11.70 17.26
CA PHE A 735 27.77 13.02 17.48
C PHE A 735 27.77 13.90 16.22
N ALA A 736 28.79 13.78 15.35
CA ALA A 736 28.81 14.43 14.05
C ALA A 736 27.65 13.96 13.15
N LEU A 737 27.31 12.67 13.17
CA LEU A 737 26.14 12.13 12.47
C LEU A 737 24.82 12.69 13.02
N PHE A 738 24.66 12.78 14.34
CA PHE A 738 23.45 13.34 14.95
C PHE A 738 23.28 14.83 14.62
N ARG A 739 24.36 15.62 14.63
CA ARG A 739 24.35 17.02 14.19
C ARG A 739 24.06 17.16 12.69
N ALA A 740 24.54 16.23 11.86
CA ALA A 740 24.22 16.20 10.43
C ALA A 740 22.74 15.91 10.18
N TRP A 741 22.13 14.94 10.87
CA TRP A 741 20.69 14.69 10.80
C TRP A 741 19.87 15.88 11.27
N LEU A 742 20.22 16.48 12.42
CA LEU A 742 19.55 17.69 12.91
C LEU A 742 19.59 18.81 11.88
N ARG A 743 20.77 19.14 11.37
CA ARG A 743 20.98 20.18 10.35
C ARG A 743 20.21 19.89 9.06
N GLN A 744 20.29 18.67 8.53
CA GLN A 744 19.53 18.28 7.34
C GLN A 744 18.02 18.46 7.57
N CYS A 745 17.55 18.09 8.76
CA CYS A 745 16.16 18.22 9.18
C CYS A 745 15.75 19.69 9.42
N ASP A 746 16.68 20.61 9.65
CA ASP A 746 16.44 22.07 9.66
C ASP A 746 16.38 22.62 8.23
N GLU A 747 17.36 22.26 7.39
CA GLU A 747 17.54 22.79 6.03
C GLU A 747 16.48 22.28 5.02
N GLN A 748 16.02 21.03 5.14
CA GLN A 748 15.17 20.38 4.11
C GLN A 748 13.69 20.26 4.48
N HIS A 749 13.33 20.25 5.77
CA HIS A 749 12.00 19.81 6.23
C HIS A 749 11.11 20.91 6.84
N ASN A 750 11.61 22.15 6.97
CA ASN A 750 10.88 23.30 7.52
C ASN A 750 10.15 23.05 8.86
N HIS A 751 10.76 22.29 9.78
CA HIS A 751 10.21 22.10 11.12
C HIS A 751 10.29 23.38 12.01
N PHE A 752 10.91 24.45 11.51
CA PHE A 752 11.06 25.77 12.14
C PHE A 752 9.88 26.71 11.82
N SER A 753 8.64 26.27 12.07
CA SER A 753 7.42 27.07 11.86
C SER A 753 7.23 28.17 12.93
N ASN A 754 8.07 29.21 12.87
CA ASN A 754 7.87 30.60 13.36
C ASN A 754 7.26 30.82 14.76
N THR A 755 7.31 29.83 15.65
CA THR A 755 6.79 29.89 17.02
C THR A 755 7.82 30.57 17.91
N ARG A 756 7.39 31.54 18.73
CA ARG A 756 8.19 31.97 19.88
C ARG A 756 8.55 30.74 20.70
N VAL A 757 9.84 30.54 21.01
CA VAL A 757 10.22 29.51 21.97
C VAL A 757 9.67 29.93 23.33
N GLU A 758 8.69 29.17 23.80
CA GLU A 758 8.14 29.28 25.13
C GLU A 758 8.69 28.11 25.93
N LEU A 759 9.48 28.43 26.96
CA LEU A 759 10.19 27.42 27.73
C LEU A 759 9.25 26.74 28.74
N PRO A 760 9.50 25.47 29.09
CA PRO A 760 8.87 24.82 30.24
C PRO A 760 9.05 25.66 31.51
N THR A 761 8.19 25.48 32.52
CA THR A 761 8.25 26.25 33.78
C THR A 761 9.66 26.25 34.39
N ARG A 762 10.37 25.11 34.33
CA ARG A 762 11.78 24.98 34.68
C ARG A 762 12.54 24.16 33.64
N VAL A 763 13.83 24.44 33.47
CA VAL A 763 14.76 23.69 32.64
C VAL A 763 16.08 23.44 33.37
N LEU A 764 16.78 22.37 33.01
CA LEU A 764 18.15 22.10 33.43
C LEU A 764 19.09 22.90 32.50
N ASP A 765 19.78 23.89 33.05
CA ASP A 765 20.95 24.49 32.41
C ASP A 765 22.12 23.52 32.57
N VAL A 766 22.62 22.98 31.47
CA VAL A 766 23.73 22.01 31.43
C VAL A 766 25.04 22.65 30.98
N GLY A 767 25.11 23.99 30.91
CA GLY A 767 26.33 24.71 30.57
C GLY A 767 26.88 24.33 29.18
N THR A 768 28.19 24.13 29.09
CA THR A 768 28.91 23.77 27.85
C THR A 768 30.12 22.87 28.14
N ASN A 769 30.77 22.32 27.10
CA ASN A 769 32.04 21.59 27.26
C ASN A 769 33.22 22.45 27.79
N LYS A 770 33.04 23.77 28.00
CA LYS A 770 34.03 24.67 28.62
C LYS A 770 33.63 25.16 30.02
N ASP A 771 32.36 24.98 30.37
CA ASP A 771 31.73 25.37 31.63
C ASP A 771 30.72 24.25 31.96
N PRO A 772 31.17 23.14 32.54
CA PRO A 772 30.38 21.92 32.68
C PRO A 772 29.40 21.96 33.86
N SER A 773 29.05 23.15 34.35
CA SER A 773 28.05 23.35 35.40
C SER A 773 26.68 22.76 35.02
N VAL A 774 25.93 22.33 36.03
CA VAL A 774 24.58 21.77 35.88
C VAL A 774 23.69 22.34 36.97
N CYS A 775 22.61 23.05 36.62
CA CYS A 775 21.71 23.66 37.61
C CYS A 775 20.28 23.82 37.07
N LEU A 776 19.30 23.80 37.95
CA LEU A 776 17.89 24.02 37.60
C LEU A 776 17.59 25.52 37.51
N ARG A 777 16.96 25.96 36.43
CA ARG A 777 16.54 27.35 36.20
C ARG A 777 15.03 27.43 36.02
N GLU A 778 14.42 28.55 36.42
CA GLU A 778 13.06 28.88 35.99
C GLU A 778 13.09 29.32 34.51
N GLY A 779 12.11 28.91 33.72
CA GLY A 779 12.05 29.16 32.27
C GLY A 779 11.81 30.64 31.89
N GLU A 780 11.47 31.48 32.87
CA GLU A 780 11.32 32.93 32.71
C GLU A 780 12.63 33.69 32.93
N ASP A 781 13.58 33.14 33.69
CA ASP A 781 14.87 33.75 34.03
C ASP A 781 15.95 33.53 32.94
N VAL A 782 15.73 32.58 32.03
CA VAL A 782 16.70 32.19 30.99
C VAL A 782 16.42 32.86 29.63
N PRO A 783 17.45 33.08 28.79
CA PRO A 783 17.27 33.49 27.41
C PRO A 783 16.32 32.55 26.65
N LYS A 784 15.59 33.07 25.66
CA LYS A 784 14.64 32.29 24.82
C LYS A 784 15.36 31.47 23.74
N GLU A 785 16.34 30.71 24.19
CA GLU A 785 17.10 29.71 23.43
C GLU A 785 16.32 28.39 23.37
N GLN A 786 16.82 27.46 22.55
CA GLN A 786 16.21 26.14 22.39
C GLN A 786 16.70 25.14 23.43
N TYR A 787 15.86 24.15 23.72
CA TYR A 787 16.13 23.06 24.66
C TYR A 787 15.88 21.68 24.02
N ILE A 788 16.50 20.67 24.61
CA ILE A 788 16.28 19.25 24.35
C ILE A 788 15.34 18.66 25.42
N ALA A 789 14.52 17.67 25.08
CA ALA A 789 13.72 16.91 26.05
C ALA A 789 14.25 15.47 26.22
N LEU A 790 14.10 14.87 27.40
CA LEU A 790 14.47 13.47 27.67
C LEU A 790 13.24 12.60 27.94
N SER A 791 12.94 11.68 27.01
CA SER A 791 12.05 10.54 27.23
C SER A 791 12.87 9.35 27.77
N HIS A 792 12.54 8.85 28.95
CA HIS A 792 13.30 7.79 29.63
C HIS A 792 12.44 6.97 30.61
N CYS A 793 12.95 5.85 31.10
CA CYS A 793 12.30 5.08 32.16
C CYS A 793 12.88 5.43 33.55
N TRP A 794 12.01 5.64 34.53
CA TRP A 794 12.41 5.95 35.92
C TRP A 794 12.90 4.71 36.70
N GLY A 795 12.61 3.50 36.21
CA GLY A 795 12.85 2.25 36.95
C GLY A 795 11.88 2.05 38.14
N ASN A 796 12.23 1.12 39.03
CA ASN A 796 11.42 0.72 40.18
C ASN A 796 11.81 1.42 41.51
N GLY A 797 12.79 2.33 41.46
CA GLY A 797 13.37 2.99 42.63
C GLY A 797 12.68 4.30 43.03
N ALA A 798 13.24 4.97 44.04
CA ALA A 798 12.79 6.31 44.44
C ALA A 798 13.18 7.41 43.43
N GLY A 799 14.20 7.16 42.60
CA GLY A 799 14.70 8.06 41.55
C GLY A 799 15.46 9.29 42.07
N PHE A 800 16.42 9.77 41.26
CA PHE A 800 16.99 11.10 41.42
C PHE A 800 15.96 12.12 40.88
N ARG A 801 15.45 13.01 41.74
CA ARG A 801 14.29 13.85 41.42
C ARG A 801 14.21 15.13 42.26
N THR A 802 13.49 16.11 41.74
CA THR A 802 13.17 17.37 42.43
C THR A 802 11.98 17.19 43.38
N LEU A 803 12.15 17.75 44.56
CA LEU A 803 11.25 17.72 45.70
C LEU A 803 11.31 19.10 46.39
N THR A 804 10.25 19.45 47.12
CA THR A 804 10.09 20.74 47.80
C THR A 804 11.28 21.04 48.75
N ARG A 805 11.94 20.01 49.28
CA ARG A 805 13.12 20.13 50.15
C ARG A 805 14.47 20.29 49.45
N ASN A 806 14.62 19.92 48.17
CA ASN A 806 15.93 19.95 47.47
C ASN A 806 15.99 20.90 46.27
N ILE A 807 14.86 21.42 45.79
CA ILE A 807 14.80 22.38 44.67
C ILE A 807 15.71 23.61 44.90
N ALA A 808 15.83 24.09 46.14
CA ALA A 808 16.69 25.23 46.47
C ALA A 808 18.20 24.94 46.31
N ALA A 809 18.62 23.68 46.51
CA ALA A 809 20.00 23.24 46.27
C ALA A 809 20.23 23.02 44.77
N PHE A 810 19.30 22.34 44.09
CA PHE A 810 19.37 22.08 42.65
C PHE A 810 19.38 23.37 41.79
N LYS A 811 18.83 24.48 42.29
CA LYS A 811 18.94 25.81 41.67
C LYS A 811 20.32 26.47 41.81
N GLN A 812 21.16 26.00 42.72
CA GLN A 812 22.53 26.49 42.92
C GLN A 812 23.51 25.66 42.08
N ASP A 813 23.52 24.34 42.30
CA ASP A 813 24.39 23.38 41.61
C ASP A 813 23.82 21.96 41.71
N ILE A 814 24.20 21.10 40.78
CA ILE A 814 23.87 19.67 40.75
C ILE A 814 25.13 18.92 40.30
N ASP A 815 25.77 18.22 41.24
CA ASP A 815 26.95 17.39 40.95
C ASP A 815 26.64 16.37 39.84
N PHE A 816 27.37 16.49 38.72
CA PHE A 816 27.20 15.66 37.54
C PHE A 816 27.45 14.17 37.83
N ASP A 817 28.44 13.85 38.67
CA ASP A 817 28.80 12.47 38.99
C ASP A 817 27.76 11.82 39.92
N SER A 818 26.95 12.63 40.62
CA SER A 818 25.82 12.16 41.44
C SER A 818 24.56 11.77 40.65
N LEU A 819 24.50 12.12 39.36
CA LEU A 819 23.34 11.87 38.51
C LEU A 819 23.28 10.42 38.02
N PRO A 820 22.08 9.82 37.85
CA PRO A 820 21.89 8.56 37.14
C PRO A 820 22.51 8.57 35.74
N ALA A 821 23.04 7.43 35.29
CA ALA A 821 23.77 7.34 34.03
C ALA A 821 22.96 7.84 32.81
N SER A 822 21.64 7.65 32.78
CA SER A 822 20.79 8.19 31.69
C SER A 822 20.77 9.72 31.66
N PHE A 823 20.90 10.39 32.81
CA PHE A 823 20.91 11.85 32.88
C PHE A 823 22.30 12.38 32.49
N GLN A 824 23.38 11.72 32.95
CA GLN A 824 24.75 12.00 32.50
C GLN A 824 24.89 11.86 30.97
N HIS A 825 24.36 10.78 30.39
CA HIS A 825 24.34 10.56 28.95
C HIS A 825 23.46 11.60 28.21
N ALA A 826 22.28 11.95 28.73
CA ALA A 826 21.42 12.97 28.11
C ALA A 826 22.07 14.36 28.12
N ILE A 827 22.73 14.75 29.21
CA ILE A 827 23.55 15.97 29.30
C ILE A 827 24.68 15.92 28.27
N THR A 828 25.39 14.79 28.16
CA THR A 828 26.51 14.60 27.22
C THR A 828 26.04 14.77 25.77
N VAL A 829 24.94 14.13 25.37
CA VAL A 829 24.36 14.28 24.02
C VAL A 829 23.85 15.70 23.78
N THR A 830 23.22 16.34 24.78
CA THR A 830 22.73 17.73 24.68
C THR A 830 23.87 18.70 24.39
N ARG A 831 24.96 18.62 25.17
CA ARG A 831 26.20 19.39 24.96
C ARG A 831 26.83 19.08 23.61
N ALA A 832 26.90 17.81 23.20
CA ALA A 832 27.49 17.37 21.93
C ALA A 832 26.69 17.75 20.69
N LEU A 833 25.37 17.96 20.82
CA LEU A 833 24.50 18.55 19.80
C LEU A 833 24.60 20.08 19.73
N GLY A 834 25.17 20.73 20.75
CA GLY A 834 25.36 22.18 20.81
C GLY A 834 24.28 22.95 21.58
N PHE A 835 23.43 22.26 22.35
CA PHE A 835 22.39 22.91 23.18
C PHE A 835 22.86 23.07 24.63
N ARG A 836 22.35 24.12 25.29
CA ARG A 836 22.61 24.44 26.70
C ARG A 836 21.51 23.97 27.66
N TYR A 837 20.29 23.82 27.17
CA TYR A 837 19.12 23.55 28.02
C TYR A 837 18.54 22.15 27.76
N LEU A 838 18.25 21.42 28.84
CA LEU A 838 17.67 20.08 28.83
C LEU A 838 16.43 20.06 29.74
N TRP A 839 15.40 19.34 29.34
CA TRP A 839 14.21 19.09 30.16
C TRP A 839 14.10 17.61 30.51
N ILE A 840 13.96 17.31 31.80
CA ILE A 840 13.77 15.96 32.36
C ILE A 840 12.62 16.05 33.36
N ASP A 841 11.58 15.23 33.20
CA ASP A 841 10.35 15.28 34.01
C ASP A 841 10.61 15.14 35.52
N SER A 842 11.48 14.20 35.91
CA SER A 842 11.88 13.94 37.30
C SER A 842 12.57 15.14 37.98
N LEU A 843 13.23 16.03 37.22
CA LEU A 843 13.97 17.19 37.71
C LEU A 843 13.24 18.52 37.52
N CYS A 844 12.47 18.67 36.44
CA CYS A 844 11.79 19.90 36.08
C CYS A 844 10.39 20.02 36.71
N ILE A 845 9.85 18.95 37.29
CA ILE A 845 8.57 18.90 38.03
C ILE A 845 8.84 18.53 39.50
N ILE A 846 8.16 19.19 40.44
CA ILE A 846 8.31 18.97 41.88
C ILE A 846 7.46 17.76 42.29
N GLN A 847 8.10 16.63 42.60
CA GLN A 847 7.43 15.33 42.69
C GLN A 847 6.64 15.09 44.00
N ASP A 848 6.73 15.98 44.97
CA ASP A 848 5.93 15.98 46.21
C ASP A 848 4.91 17.13 46.30
N ASP A 849 4.81 17.99 45.28
CA ASP A 849 3.77 19.03 45.15
C ASP A 849 2.74 18.61 44.09
N LEU A 850 1.49 18.35 44.52
CA LEU A 850 0.39 17.98 43.63
C LEU A 850 -0.04 19.12 42.70
N ALA A 851 0.06 20.38 43.14
CA ALA A 851 -0.35 21.55 42.35
C ALA A 851 0.72 21.95 41.32
N ASP A 852 2.01 21.66 41.60
CA ASP A 852 3.06 21.70 40.59
C ASP A 852 2.89 20.55 39.58
N TRP A 853 2.72 19.31 40.06
CA TRP A 853 2.49 18.15 39.19
C TRP A 853 1.29 18.33 38.25
N GLU A 854 0.15 18.83 38.74
CA GLU A 854 -1.04 19.06 37.90
C GLU A 854 -0.81 20.12 36.82
N ARG A 855 -0.10 21.20 37.15
CA ARG A 855 0.26 22.26 36.20
C ARG A 855 1.18 21.72 35.11
N GLU A 856 2.28 21.08 35.49
CA GLU A 856 3.29 20.60 34.54
C GLU A 856 2.79 19.40 33.71
N ALA A 857 1.98 18.50 34.30
CA ALA A 857 1.38 17.37 33.57
C ALA A 857 0.47 17.81 32.43
N VAL A 858 -0.24 18.94 32.56
CA VAL A 858 -1.02 19.54 31.46
C VAL A 858 -0.11 20.22 30.43
N ARG A 859 1.03 20.78 30.84
CA ARG A 859 2.04 21.37 29.94
C ARG A 859 2.87 20.36 29.15
N MET A 860 2.79 19.06 29.44
CA MET A 860 3.47 17.99 28.69
C MET A 860 3.26 18.08 27.17
N GLU A 861 2.13 18.59 26.70
CA GLU A 861 1.86 18.84 25.28
C GLU A 861 2.82 19.89 24.69
N GLN A 862 2.98 21.00 25.42
CA GLN A 862 3.86 22.11 25.06
C GLN A 862 5.33 21.69 25.13
N VAL A 863 5.72 21.00 26.21
CA VAL A 863 7.11 20.60 26.49
C VAL A 863 7.73 19.79 25.35
N PHE A 864 7.09 18.73 24.88
CA PHE A 864 7.67 17.88 23.83
C PHE A 864 7.53 18.48 22.44
N SER A 865 6.53 19.35 22.22
CA SER A 865 6.31 19.99 20.91
C SER A 865 7.13 21.25 20.65
N HIS A 866 7.67 21.88 21.69
CA HIS A 866 8.54 23.07 21.58
C HIS A 866 10.04 22.75 21.71
N ALA A 867 10.39 21.53 22.14
CA ALA A 867 11.76 21.04 22.13
C ALA A 867 12.34 21.01 20.69
N ALA A 868 13.65 21.24 20.57
CA ALA A 868 14.37 21.18 19.28
C ALA A 868 14.60 19.74 18.80
N CYS A 869 14.77 18.82 19.74
CA CYS A 869 14.79 17.37 19.54
C CYS A 869 14.53 16.67 20.89
N THR A 870 14.00 15.46 20.85
CA THR A 870 13.83 14.60 22.03
C THR A 870 14.86 13.47 22.02
N ILE A 871 15.63 13.34 23.08
CA ILE A 871 16.44 12.14 23.35
C ILE A 871 15.50 11.09 23.94
N ALA A 872 15.47 9.89 23.36
CA ALA A 872 14.69 8.77 23.85
C ALA A 872 15.61 7.60 24.24
N ALA A 873 15.78 7.39 25.55
CA ALA A 873 16.55 6.29 26.14
C ALA A 873 15.79 4.96 25.96
N THR A 874 15.73 4.48 24.72
CA THR A 874 14.66 3.60 24.22
C THR A 874 14.83 2.15 24.71
N SER A 875 16.07 1.69 24.87
CA SER A 875 16.41 0.38 25.45
C SER A 875 16.53 0.38 26.98
N ALA A 876 16.68 1.53 27.64
CA ALA A 876 16.93 1.62 29.08
C ALA A 876 15.67 1.31 29.90
N SER A 877 15.75 0.35 30.82
CA SER A 877 14.65 -0.05 31.71
C SER A 877 14.54 0.82 32.97
N SER A 878 15.62 1.55 33.30
CA SER A 878 15.74 2.47 34.44
C SER A 878 16.64 3.66 34.11
N SER A 879 16.66 4.66 34.99
CA SER A 879 17.51 5.84 34.82
C SER A 879 18.98 5.53 35.06
N ASP A 880 19.27 4.47 35.81
CA ASP A 880 20.61 4.13 36.30
C ASP A 880 21.43 3.31 35.29
N GLU A 881 20.78 2.68 34.30
CA GLU A 881 21.44 1.89 33.23
C GLU A 881 22.21 2.75 32.23
N GLY A 882 21.68 3.92 31.87
CA GLY A 882 22.21 4.72 30.77
C GLY A 882 21.80 4.20 29.38
N PHE A 883 22.40 4.76 28.33
CA PHE A 883 22.08 4.40 26.94
C PHE A 883 23.23 4.61 25.92
N LEU A 884 24.39 5.16 26.32
CA LEU A 884 25.59 5.23 25.47
C LEU A 884 26.52 4.02 25.75
N PHE A 885 25.98 2.81 25.64
CA PHE A 885 26.72 1.56 25.93
C PHE A 885 27.91 1.40 24.97
N PRO A 886 29.17 1.31 25.45
CA PRO A 886 30.32 1.09 24.58
C PRO A 886 30.30 -0.31 23.94
N GLU A 887 29.79 -1.30 24.67
CA GLU A 887 29.82 -2.73 24.33
C GLU A 887 28.59 -3.14 23.49
N ARG A 888 28.47 -2.59 22.27
CA ARG A 888 27.53 -3.10 21.26
C ARG A 888 28.01 -4.44 20.71
N GLU A 889 27.08 -5.34 20.36
CA GLU A 889 27.43 -6.54 19.57
C GLU A 889 28.18 -6.14 18.29
N LEU A 890 29.39 -6.69 18.09
CA LEU A 890 30.14 -6.47 16.86
C LEU A 890 29.36 -7.06 15.68
N ARG A 891 28.91 -6.20 14.77
CA ARG A 891 28.16 -6.58 13.57
C ARG A 891 29.00 -7.51 12.69
N PRO A 892 28.61 -8.79 12.50
CA PRO A 892 29.34 -9.69 11.62
C PRO A 892 29.19 -9.26 10.16
N TYR A 893 30.30 -9.26 9.42
CA TYR A 893 30.32 -8.92 8.01
C TYR A 893 31.34 -9.74 7.21
N VAL A 894 31.13 -9.82 5.90
CA VAL A 894 32.05 -10.39 4.91
C VAL A 894 32.33 -9.33 3.84
N ALA A 895 33.60 -9.04 3.60
CA ALA A 895 34.03 -8.16 2.52
C ALA A 895 33.98 -8.90 1.17
N ILE A 896 33.49 -8.22 0.13
CA ILE A 896 33.46 -8.70 -1.25
C ILE A 896 34.12 -7.65 -2.14
N THR A 897 35.25 -8.01 -2.73
CA THR A 897 35.95 -7.16 -3.70
C THR A 897 35.41 -7.45 -5.10
N ALA A 898 34.87 -6.42 -5.76
CA ALA A 898 34.47 -6.51 -7.16
C ALA A 898 35.72 -6.50 -8.08
N PRO A 899 35.64 -7.01 -9.32
CA PRO A 899 36.74 -6.92 -10.29
C PRO A 899 37.22 -5.49 -10.60
N SER A 900 36.41 -4.47 -10.30
CA SER A 900 36.77 -3.04 -10.37
C SER A 900 37.68 -2.56 -9.22
N SER A 901 38.02 -3.42 -8.26
CA SER A 901 38.66 -3.09 -6.98
C SER A 901 37.79 -2.32 -5.97
N ASP A 902 36.48 -2.16 -6.22
CA ASP A 902 35.54 -1.64 -5.22
C ASP A 902 35.21 -2.71 -4.17
N THR A 903 35.31 -2.37 -2.88
CA THR A 903 34.95 -3.27 -1.77
C THR A 903 33.54 -2.99 -1.27
N ALA A 904 32.65 -3.97 -1.40
CA ALA A 904 31.36 -4.02 -0.73
C ALA A 904 31.43 -4.92 0.52
N PHE A 905 30.43 -4.84 1.40
CA PHE A 905 30.35 -5.62 2.62
C PHE A 905 28.94 -6.21 2.79
N ILE A 906 28.82 -7.53 2.89
CA ILE A 906 27.57 -8.17 3.35
C ILE A 906 27.60 -8.22 4.87
N CYS A 907 26.56 -7.69 5.52
CA CYS A 907 26.48 -7.58 6.98
C CYS A 907 25.15 -8.14 7.51
N LYS A 908 25.12 -8.59 8.78
CA LYS A 908 23.89 -8.92 9.54
C LYS A 908 22.88 -7.75 9.45
N SER A 909 21.61 -8.01 9.14
CA SER A 909 20.58 -6.97 9.08
C SER A 909 20.21 -6.49 10.49
N ILE A 910 20.26 -5.17 10.72
CA ILE A 910 20.05 -4.53 12.03
C ILE A 910 19.02 -3.40 12.01
N ASP A 911 18.44 -3.08 10.85
CA ASP A 911 17.57 -1.92 10.64
C ASP A 911 16.10 -2.23 11.00
N LYS A 912 15.92 -2.74 12.23
CA LYS A 912 14.71 -3.41 12.74
C LYS A 912 13.84 -2.49 13.62
N PHE A 913 13.57 -1.27 13.15
CA PHE A 913 12.88 -0.21 13.90
C PHE A 913 11.61 -0.64 14.68
N HIS A 914 10.81 -1.58 14.16
CA HIS A 914 9.64 -2.08 14.89
C HIS A 914 10.01 -2.75 16.22
N ALA A 915 10.95 -3.71 16.20
CA ALA A 915 11.43 -4.38 17.41
C ALA A 915 12.26 -3.43 18.28
N ASP A 916 13.20 -2.70 17.66
CA ASP A 916 14.20 -1.89 18.34
C ASP A 916 13.62 -0.63 19.00
N VAL A 917 12.49 -0.12 18.49
CA VAL A 917 11.82 1.10 19.00
C VAL A 917 10.38 0.84 19.42
N GLU A 918 9.53 0.32 18.54
CA GLU A 918 8.08 0.26 18.81
C GLU A 918 7.69 -0.80 19.85
N GLU A 919 8.44 -1.89 19.94
CA GLU A 919 8.30 -2.94 20.95
C GLU A 919 9.27 -2.77 22.14
N ALA A 920 10.11 -1.74 22.14
CA ALA A 920 11.10 -1.50 23.19
C ALA A 920 10.47 -1.17 24.55
N VAL A 921 11.24 -1.31 25.63
CA VAL A 921 10.80 -1.12 27.02
C VAL A 921 10.19 0.27 27.24
N LEU A 922 10.80 1.31 26.66
CA LEU A 922 10.31 2.69 26.77
C LEU A 922 8.92 2.86 26.11
N ASN A 923 8.72 2.38 24.87
CA ASN A 923 7.47 2.52 24.11
C ASN A 923 6.30 1.68 24.68
N LYS A 924 6.54 0.81 25.68
CA LYS A 924 5.51 0.08 26.43
C LYS A 924 4.88 0.90 27.57
N ARG A 925 5.43 2.08 27.90
CA ARG A 925 4.89 3.02 28.92
C ARG A 925 3.85 3.97 28.31
N GLY A 926 2.80 4.30 29.06
CA GLY A 926 1.68 5.12 28.59
C GLY A 926 2.05 6.56 28.21
N TRP A 927 2.76 7.26 29.10
CA TRP A 927 3.21 8.65 28.88
C TRP A 927 4.06 8.79 27.60
N VAL A 928 4.92 7.80 27.32
CA VAL A 928 5.85 7.79 26.18
C VAL A 928 5.15 7.90 24.83
N LEU A 929 3.90 7.44 24.69
CA LEU A 929 3.17 7.62 23.45
C LEU A 929 2.88 9.11 23.17
N GLN A 930 2.57 9.91 24.20
CA GLN A 930 2.41 11.35 24.06
C GLN A 930 3.76 12.04 23.85
N GLU A 931 4.80 11.64 24.58
CA GLU A 931 6.16 12.18 24.45
C GLU A 931 6.68 12.02 23.00
N ARG A 932 6.62 10.80 22.45
CA ARG A 932 7.03 10.49 21.07
C ARG A 932 6.15 11.18 20.04
N ALA A 933 4.81 11.11 20.18
CA ALA A 933 3.90 11.61 19.15
C ALA A 933 3.71 13.13 19.12
N LEU A 934 4.31 13.87 20.05
CA LEU A 934 4.37 15.34 20.03
C LEU A 934 5.78 15.88 19.72
N SER A 935 6.80 15.03 19.81
CA SER A 935 8.18 15.39 19.46
C SER A 935 8.30 15.61 17.95
N ARG A 936 8.79 16.79 17.53
CA ARG A 936 9.04 17.08 16.11
C ARG A 936 10.12 16.17 15.50
N ARG A 937 11.05 15.73 16.35
CA ARG A 937 12.28 14.98 16.06
C ARG A 937 12.64 14.14 17.28
N THR A 938 13.03 12.88 17.09
CA THR A 938 13.42 11.99 18.19
C THR A 938 14.69 11.20 17.86
N LEU A 939 15.68 11.22 18.76
CA LEU A 939 16.86 10.35 18.74
C LEU A 939 16.60 9.14 19.66
N HIS A 940 16.28 7.99 19.06
CA HIS A 940 16.06 6.73 19.75
C HIS A 940 17.37 5.99 19.96
N PHE A 941 17.88 6.01 21.18
CA PHE A 941 19.02 5.19 21.59
C PHE A 941 18.54 3.78 21.97
N THR A 942 18.81 2.80 21.11
CA THR A 942 18.47 1.38 21.33
C THR A 942 19.73 0.57 21.63
N SER A 943 19.58 -0.72 21.94
CA SER A 943 20.70 -1.65 22.14
C SER A 943 21.46 -2.00 20.85
N SER A 944 20.82 -1.86 19.68
CA SER A 944 21.40 -2.20 18.37
C SER A 944 22.09 -1.00 17.71
N GLN A 945 21.38 0.13 17.61
CA GLN A 945 21.83 1.35 16.95
C GLN A 945 21.04 2.58 17.44
N VAL A 946 21.37 3.77 16.93
CA VAL A 946 20.53 4.96 17.09
C VAL A 946 19.67 5.18 15.85
N TYR A 947 18.38 5.46 16.06
CA TYR A 947 17.46 5.87 15.00
C TYR A 947 17.04 7.33 15.19
N TRP A 948 17.02 8.09 14.09
CA TRP A 948 16.39 9.41 14.02
C TRP A 948 14.97 9.28 13.45
N GLU A 949 13.95 9.65 14.20
CA GLU A 949 12.55 9.73 13.72
C GLU A 949 12.13 11.20 13.54
N CYS A 950 11.48 11.51 12.42
CA CYS A 950 10.81 12.79 12.16
C CYS A 950 9.69 12.61 11.12
N GLY A 951 8.91 13.66 10.85
CA GLY A 951 7.74 13.60 9.95
C GLY A 951 8.04 13.21 8.50
N HIS A 952 9.31 13.27 8.08
CA HIS A 952 9.77 12.89 6.74
C HIS A 952 10.45 11.50 6.70
N GLY A 953 10.30 10.69 7.77
CA GLY A 953 10.76 9.32 7.85
C GLY A 953 11.86 9.09 8.89
N ILE A 954 12.43 7.88 8.85
CA ILE A 954 13.41 7.38 9.82
C ILE A 954 14.78 7.26 9.15
N HIS A 955 15.84 7.68 9.85
CA HIS A 955 17.22 7.41 9.45
C HIS A 955 17.91 6.53 10.50
N CYS A 956 18.68 5.54 10.04
CA CYS A 956 19.42 4.60 10.86
C CYS A 956 20.90 5.02 10.96
N GLU A 957 21.56 4.69 12.08
CA GLU A 957 23.01 4.87 12.25
C GLU A 957 23.85 4.13 11.18
N SER A 958 23.27 3.09 10.58
CA SER A 958 23.78 2.39 9.39
C SER A 958 23.84 3.23 8.10
N LEU A 959 23.34 4.47 8.13
CA LEU A 959 23.01 5.36 7.00
C LEU A 959 21.80 4.95 6.14
N MET A 960 21.07 3.88 6.50
CA MET A 960 19.83 3.52 5.82
C MET A 960 18.69 4.50 6.14
N LYS A 961 17.85 4.85 5.15
CA LYS A 961 16.59 5.60 5.33
C LYS A 961 15.40 4.61 5.23
N LEU A 962 14.55 4.58 6.24
CA LEU A 962 13.38 3.69 6.31
C LEU A 962 12.08 4.46 6.09
N ALA A 963 11.26 3.98 5.15
CA ALA A 963 9.90 4.47 4.91
C ALA A 963 8.89 3.62 5.70
N ASN A 964 8.32 4.18 6.77
CA ASN A 964 7.31 3.50 7.61
C ASN A 964 6.03 4.35 7.72
N PRO A 965 4.95 4.02 6.98
CA PRO A 965 3.69 4.77 7.02
C PRO A 965 2.96 4.77 8.37
N LYS A 966 3.23 3.80 9.26
CA LYS A 966 2.66 3.78 10.62
C LYS A 966 3.43 4.71 11.56
N ALA A 967 4.76 4.75 11.44
CA ALA A 967 5.59 5.73 12.14
C ALA A 967 5.28 7.16 11.65
N ALA A 968 5.05 7.37 10.35
CA ALA A 968 4.73 8.68 9.78
C ALA A 968 3.49 9.35 10.39
N PHE A 969 2.56 8.60 10.99
CA PHE A 969 1.45 9.18 11.77
C PHE A 969 1.88 9.66 13.16
N LEU A 970 2.76 8.92 13.87
CA LEU A 970 3.20 9.31 15.22
C LEU A 970 4.35 10.34 15.17
N GLY A 971 5.32 10.17 14.27
CA GLY A 971 6.41 11.12 14.03
C GLY A 971 6.00 12.37 13.27
N ASP A 972 4.70 12.58 13.00
CA ASP A 972 4.17 13.79 12.39
C ASP A 972 4.56 15.02 13.23
N SER A 973 5.49 15.83 12.72
CA SER A 973 5.98 17.02 13.42
C SER A 973 4.88 18.08 13.70
N ASN A 974 3.72 17.96 13.06
CA ASN A 974 2.52 18.74 13.33
C ASN A 974 1.33 17.81 13.69
N PHE A 975 1.60 16.72 14.42
CA PHE A 975 0.61 15.70 14.81
C PHE A 975 -0.72 16.33 15.25
N PRO A 976 -1.89 15.86 14.77
CA PRO A 976 -2.13 14.82 13.78
C PRO A 976 -2.51 15.40 12.40
N ASN A 977 -1.83 16.43 11.90
CA ASN A 977 -2.16 17.04 10.60
C ASN A 977 -2.14 16.03 9.44
N SER A 978 -1.25 15.03 9.49
CA SER A 978 -1.24 13.86 8.61
C SER A 978 -2.60 13.15 8.51
N ALA A 979 -3.40 13.12 9.60
CA ALA A 979 -4.73 12.54 9.62
C ALA A 979 -5.76 13.30 8.75
N LEU A 980 -5.50 14.55 8.38
CA LEU A 980 -6.39 15.34 7.49
C LEU A 980 -6.42 14.79 6.07
N HIS A 981 -5.30 14.24 5.57
CA HIS A 981 -5.20 13.67 4.22
C HIS A 981 -6.11 12.46 4.00
N TYR A 982 -6.57 11.82 5.08
CA TYR A 982 -7.44 10.65 5.05
C TYR A 982 -8.92 11.04 5.02
N PHE A 983 -9.74 10.27 4.30
CA PHE A 983 -11.19 10.42 4.29
C PHE A 983 -11.84 9.99 5.62
N LYS A 984 -13.14 10.31 5.80
CA LYS A 984 -13.86 10.14 7.09
C LYS A 984 -13.72 8.74 7.71
N GLY A 985 -13.80 7.68 6.90
CA GLY A 985 -13.63 6.29 7.35
C GLY A 985 -12.21 5.98 7.83
N ALA A 986 -11.19 6.36 7.06
CA ALA A 986 -9.79 6.14 7.42
C ALA A 986 -9.35 6.95 8.67
N ARG A 987 -9.90 8.14 8.90
CA ARG A 987 -9.71 8.90 10.16
C ARG A 987 -10.20 8.13 11.39
N ILE A 988 -11.30 7.36 11.25
CA ILE A 988 -11.83 6.51 12.33
C ILE A 988 -10.87 5.36 12.62
N VAL A 989 -10.43 4.63 11.59
CA VAL A 989 -9.46 3.53 11.74
C VAL A 989 -8.18 4.03 12.43
N LEU A 990 -7.71 5.23 12.07
CA LEU A 990 -6.53 5.88 12.65
C LEU A 990 -6.69 6.18 14.15
N PHE A 991 -7.79 6.82 14.61
CA PHE A 991 -7.95 7.09 16.04
C PHE A 991 -8.27 5.82 16.84
N GLN A 992 -9.04 4.89 16.28
CA GLN A 992 -9.32 3.60 16.91
C GLN A 992 -8.02 2.78 17.09
N SER A 993 -7.11 2.81 16.11
CA SER A 993 -5.78 2.20 16.22
C SER A 993 -4.93 2.85 17.30
N LEU A 994 -4.95 4.19 17.40
CA LEU A 994 -4.21 4.94 18.44
C LEU A 994 -4.67 4.52 19.84
N TYR A 995 -5.98 4.55 20.13
CA TYR A 995 -6.49 4.17 21.45
C TYR A 995 -6.39 2.64 21.71
N LYS A 996 -6.44 1.78 20.69
CA LYS A 996 -6.14 0.33 20.80
C LYS A 996 -4.66 0.05 21.12
N LYS A 997 -3.73 0.90 20.67
CA LYS A 997 -2.33 0.87 21.14
C LYS A 997 -2.24 1.40 22.57
N TYR A 998 -2.72 2.61 22.82
CA TYR A 998 -2.58 3.32 24.09
C TYR A 998 -3.19 2.60 25.30
N SER A 999 -4.39 2.05 25.15
CA SER A 999 -5.07 1.27 26.21
C SER A 999 -4.28 0.02 26.64
N GLY A 1000 -3.39 -0.50 25.79
CA GLY A 1000 -2.49 -1.61 26.13
C GLY A 1000 -1.20 -1.19 26.86
N LEU A 1001 -0.94 0.11 27.04
CA LEU A 1001 0.30 0.60 27.65
C LEU A 1001 0.26 0.61 29.18
N GLY A 1002 1.43 0.45 29.79
CA GLY A 1002 1.62 0.39 31.24
C GLY A 1002 1.71 1.76 31.92
N PHE A 1003 1.19 1.84 33.15
CA PHE A 1003 1.20 3.03 33.99
C PHE A 1003 1.57 2.68 35.43
N THR A 1004 2.50 3.42 36.04
CA THR A 1004 2.87 3.26 37.45
C THR A 1004 1.71 3.64 38.39
N LYS A 1005 1.00 4.73 38.06
CA LYS A 1005 -0.30 5.10 38.65
C LYS A 1005 -1.38 4.89 37.58
N LYS A 1006 -2.27 3.91 37.73
CA LYS A 1006 -3.32 3.61 36.73
C LYS A 1006 -4.20 4.83 36.40
N THR A 1007 -4.42 5.72 37.37
CA THR A 1007 -5.17 6.98 37.23
C THR A 1007 -4.64 7.91 36.14
N ASP A 1008 -3.35 7.85 35.82
CA ASP A 1008 -2.71 8.80 34.90
C ASP A 1008 -3.17 8.59 33.44
N ARG A 1009 -3.81 7.45 33.15
CA ARG A 1009 -4.37 7.04 31.84
C ARG A 1009 -5.28 8.08 31.15
N SER A 1010 -5.96 8.94 31.90
CA SER A 1010 -6.81 10.00 31.35
C SER A 1010 -6.10 11.35 31.19
N VAL A 1011 -4.93 11.53 31.82
CA VAL A 1011 -4.10 12.74 31.70
C VAL A 1011 -3.06 12.56 30.60
N ALA A 1012 -2.37 11.42 30.59
CA ALA A 1012 -1.26 11.08 29.71
C ALA A 1012 -1.63 10.77 28.24
N ILE A 1013 -2.85 11.11 27.84
CA ILE A 1013 -3.37 11.05 26.46
C ILE A 1013 -3.93 12.41 26.02
N LYS A 1014 -4.13 13.32 26.97
CA LYS A 1014 -4.93 14.53 26.80
C LYS A 1014 -4.33 15.46 25.74
N GLY A 1015 -3.00 15.55 25.66
CA GLY A 1015 -2.33 16.35 24.61
C GLY A 1015 -2.61 15.82 23.20
N LEU A 1016 -2.58 14.50 23.00
CA LEU A 1016 -2.92 13.89 21.70
C LEU A 1016 -4.41 14.04 21.38
N GLU A 1017 -5.27 13.89 22.38
CA GLU A 1017 -6.72 14.03 22.26
C GLU A 1017 -7.13 15.47 21.92
N GLU A 1018 -6.59 16.48 22.60
CA GLU A 1018 -6.86 17.90 22.33
C GLU A 1018 -6.43 18.30 20.91
N ARG A 1019 -5.31 17.76 20.41
CA ARG A 1019 -4.91 17.97 19.02
C ARG A 1019 -5.82 17.22 18.03
N LEU A 1020 -6.24 15.98 18.29
CA LEU A 1020 -7.21 15.26 17.46
C LEU A 1020 -8.56 15.99 17.39
N VAL A 1021 -9.06 16.49 18.53
CA VAL A 1021 -10.27 17.31 18.64
C VAL A 1021 -10.15 18.56 17.77
N LYS A 1022 -9.05 19.32 17.92
CA LYS A 1022 -8.75 20.53 17.16
C LYS A 1022 -8.65 20.28 15.66
N THR A 1023 -7.84 19.29 15.25
CA THR A 1023 -7.57 18.98 13.84
C THR A 1023 -8.80 18.38 13.13
N PHE A 1024 -9.61 17.56 13.81
CA PHE A 1024 -10.86 17.06 13.23
C PHE A 1024 -12.03 18.07 13.26
N GLY A 1025 -11.84 19.27 13.83
CA GLY A 1025 -12.89 20.30 13.91
C GLY A 1025 -14.11 19.88 14.74
N THR A 1026 -13.90 18.98 15.71
CA THR A 1026 -14.97 18.35 16.51
C THR A 1026 -14.94 18.87 17.96
N LYS A 1027 -15.92 18.48 18.77
CA LYS A 1027 -15.74 18.36 20.23
C LYS A 1027 -15.35 16.92 20.59
N GLY A 1028 -14.78 16.71 21.77
CA GLY A 1028 -14.46 15.37 22.28
C GLY A 1028 -13.81 15.40 23.64
N GLY A 1029 -13.62 14.20 24.21
CA GLY A 1029 -13.01 13.97 25.52
C GLY A 1029 -13.11 12.49 25.91
N PHE A 1030 -12.18 12.02 26.76
CA PHE A 1030 -12.16 10.67 27.32
C PHE A 1030 -12.23 9.55 26.25
N GLY A 1031 -11.55 9.74 25.11
CA GLY A 1031 -11.50 8.77 24.02
C GLY A 1031 -12.69 8.82 23.05
N VAL A 1032 -13.59 9.80 23.20
CA VAL A 1032 -14.83 9.92 22.41
C VAL A 1032 -14.90 11.25 21.67
N PHE A 1033 -15.21 11.22 20.38
CA PHE A 1033 -15.34 12.41 19.53
C PHE A 1033 -16.78 12.61 19.06
N ASN A 1034 -17.30 13.84 19.17
CA ASN A 1034 -18.67 14.19 18.75
C ASN A 1034 -18.97 13.83 17.29
N ALA A 1035 -18.06 14.13 16.36
CA ALA A 1035 -18.21 13.84 14.93
C ALA A 1035 -18.22 12.33 14.57
N TYR A 1036 -17.91 11.46 15.55
CA TYR A 1036 -17.79 10.01 15.41
C TYR A 1036 -18.46 9.26 16.59
N LEU A 1037 -19.36 9.93 17.34
CA LEU A 1037 -19.81 9.55 18.68
C LEU A 1037 -20.15 8.06 18.80
N GLN A 1038 -21.05 7.59 17.93
CA GLN A 1038 -21.50 6.21 17.88
C GLN A 1038 -20.32 5.22 17.75
N ARG A 1039 -19.41 5.44 16.79
CA ARG A 1039 -18.24 4.56 16.55
C ARG A 1039 -17.15 4.69 17.62
N SER A 1040 -17.04 5.83 18.29
CA SER A 1040 -16.21 5.98 19.48
C SER A 1040 -16.75 5.16 20.67
N LEU A 1041 -18.07 5.05 20.81
CA LEU A 1041 -18.71 4.26 21.88
C LEU A 1041 -18.67 2.74 21.64
N LEU A 1042 -18.46 2.28 20.40
CA LEU A 1042 -18.32 0.85 20.06
C LEU A 1042 -16.99 0.21 20.52
N TRP A 1043 -16.27 0.78 21.48
CA TRP A 1043 -15.14 0.11 22.13
C TRP A 1043 -15.62 -1.11 22.92
N GLN A 1044 -14.80 -2.16 22.96
CA GLN A 1044 -15.01 -3.38 23.77
C GLN A 1044 -13.69 -3.81 24.42
N ARG A 1045 -13.73 -4.66 25.44
CA ARG A 1045 -12.51 -5.27 25.96
C ARG A 1045 -11.85 -6.22 24.95
N ASP A 1046 -10.52 -6.20 24.89
CA ASP A 1046 -9.74 -7.32 24.34
C ASP A 1046 -10.01 -8.60 25.18
N ASP A 1047 -9.44 -9.76 24.86
CA ASP A 1047 -9.88 -11.01 25.50
C ASP A 1047 -9.47 -11.18 26.98
N ALA A 1048 -8.62 -10.28 27.49
CA ALA A 1048 -8.33 -10.17 28.93
C ALA A 1048 -9.50 -9.54 29.73
N ALA A 1049 -9.51 -9.80 31.04
CA ALA A 1049 -10.40 -9.13 31.98
C ALA A 1049 -10.04 -7.64 32.15
N PHE A 1050 -11.05 -6.79 32.42
CA PHE A 1050 -10.85 -5.38 32.78
C PHE A 1050 -10.96 -5.18 34.28
N GLU A 1051 -9.96 -4.50 34.85
CA GLU A 1051 -9.99 -4.05 36.24
C GLU A 1051 -10.41 -2.56 36.30
N PRO A 1052 -11.35 -2.17 37.17
CA PRO A 1052 -11.74 -0.77 37.35
C PRO A 1052 -10.59 0.06 37.93
N ILE A 1053 -10.43 1.30 37.45
CA ILE A 1053 -9.44 2.24 38.00
C ILE A 1053 -10.10 3.07 39.13
N PRO A 1054 -9.52 3.11 40.34
CA PRO A 1054 -10.08 3.87 41.46
C PRO A 1054 -9.74 5.36 41.35
N TYR A 1055 -10.50 6.08 40.51
CA TYR A 1055 -10.41 7.52 40.37
C TYR A 1055 -10.90 8.26 41.63
N GLN A 1056 -10.23 9.37 41.96
CA GLN A 1056 -10.64 10.28 43.04
C GLN A 1056 -11.85 11.13 42.60
N LYS A 1057 -12.61 11.69 43.56
CA LYS A 1057 -13.89 12.40 43.28
C LYS A 1057 -13.75 13.60 42.35
N ASP A 1058 -12.60 14.25 42.39
CA ASP A 1058 -12.16 15.41 41.61
C ASP A 1058 -11.64 15.04 40.21
N ARG A 1059 -11.34 13.76 39.96
CA ARG A 1059 -10.79 13.25 38.69
C ARG A 1059 -11.63 12.09 38.11
N GLN A 1060 -12.95 12.13 38.29
CA GLN A 1060 -13.82 11.07 37.77
C GLN A 1060 -13.77 10.97 36.23
N VAL A 1061 -13.80 9.74 35.74
CA VAL A 1061 -13.90 9.39 34.32
C VAL A 1061 -15.30 8.81 34.09
N PRO A 1062 -16.05 9.27 33.07
CA PRO A 1062 -17.39 8.75 32.79
C PRO A 1062 -17.39 7.26 32.44
N SER A 1063 -18.44 6.53 32.82
CA SER A 1063 -18.52 5.07 32.64
C SER A 1063 -18.63 4.64 31.17
N TRP A 1064 -19.13 5.53 30.30
CA TRP A 1064 -19.14 5.34 28.85
C TRP A 1064 -17.74 5.39 28.21
N SER A 1065 -16.70 5.84 28.93
CA SER A 1065 -15.31 5.81 28.46
C SER A 1065 -14.57 4.55 28.91
N TRP A 1066 -13.81 3.94 27.99
CA TRP A 1066 -12.89 2.85 28.32
C TRP A 1066 -11.77 3.26 29.30
N MET A 1067 -11.53 4.56 29.47
CA MET A 1067 -10.52 5.05 30.43
C MET A 1067 -10.89 4.76 31.89
N THR A 1068 -12.15 4.45 32.22
CA THR A 1068 -12.51 3.98 33.58
C THR A 1068 -11.93 2.60 33.93
N TYR A 1069 -11.37 1.89 32.94
CA TYR A 1069 -10.82 0.55 33.07
C TYR A 1069 -9.31 0.50 32.73
N SER A 1070 -8.59 -0.37 33.43
CA SER A 1070 -7.27 -0.84 33.03
C SER A 1070 -7.37 -2.18 32.29
N GLY A 1071 -6.64 -2.28 31.19
CA GLY A 1071 -6.83 -3.29 30.15
C GLY A 1071 -6.85 -2.65 28.76
N ARG A 1072 -6.66 -3.46 27.72
CA ARG A 1072 -6.59 -3.04 26.31
C ARG A 1072 -7.96 -3.10 25.64
N ILE A 1073 -8.29 -2.12 24.80
CA ILE A 1073 -9.55 -2.14 24.04
C ILE A 1073 -9.38 -2.77 22.66
N SER A 1074 -10.45 -3.36 22.17
CA SER A 1074 -10.74 -3.46 20.73
C SER A 1074 -11.98 -2.63 20.43
N TYR A 1075 -12.48 -2.68 19.20
CA TYR A 1075 -13.79 -2.13 18.83
C TYR A 1075 -14.68 -3.25 18.29
N VAL A 1076 -15.99 -3.07 18.33
CA VAL A 1076 -16.95 -3.89 17.56
C VAL A 1076 -16.86 -3.48 16.10
N GLU A 1077 -16.77 -4.46 15.20
CA GLU A 1077 -16.65 -4.20 13.77
C GLU A 1077 -18.01 -3.76 13.20
N ALA A 1078 -18.06 -2.50 12.77
CA ALA A 1078 -19.22 -1.91 12.11
C ALA A 1078 -18.82 -1.48 10.70
N PRO A 1079 -19.38 -2.08 9.63
CA PRO A 1079 -18.97 -1.78 8.25
C PRO A 1079 -19.25 -0.32 7.89
N PHE A 1080 -18.40 0.27 7.04
CA PHE A 1080 -18.59 1.65 6.58
C PHE A 1080 -19.81 1.75 5.66
N ASP A 1081 -20.56 2.85 5.81
CA ASP A 1081 -21.76 3.25 5.04
C ASP A 1081 -22.96 2.27 5.00
N ARG A 1082 -22.77 1.08 5.59
CA ARG A 1082 -23.73 0.00 5.81
C ARG A 1082 -24.44 0.04 7.17
N VAL A 1083 -24.15 1.03 8.02
CA VAL A 1083 -24.82 1.20 9.32
C VAL A 1083 -25.48 2.57 9.38
N ASP A 1084 -26.80 2.59 9.57
CA ASP A 1084 -27.55 3.81 9.84
C ASP A 1084 -27.53 4.07 11.35
N TRP A 1085 -26.97 5.22 11.73
CA TRP A 1085 -26.76 5.61 13.13
C TRP A 1085 -28.03 6.21 13.71
N THR A 1086 -28.38 5.83 14.94
CA THR A 1086 -29.57 6.32 15.62
C THR A 1086 -29.40 7.75 16.14
N ASN A 1087 -30.52 8.42 16.35
CA ASN A 1087 -30.61 9.66 17.14
C ASN A 1087 -30.91 9.38 18.63
N ASP A 1088 -30.98 8.11 19.03
CA ASP A 1088 -31.23 7.61 20.39
C ASP A 1088 -30.12 7.94 21.40
N ILE A 1089 -29.10 8.69 20.98
CA ILE A 1089 -27.90 9.04 21.76
C ILE A 1089 -27.57 10.52 21.54
N VAL A 1090 -27.75 11.33 22.59
CA VAL A 1090 -27.34 12.74 22.61
C VAL A 1090 -25.91 12.85 23.14
N SER A 1091 -25.10 13.67 22.47
CA SER A 1091 -23.68 13.86 22.79
C SER A 1091 -23.46 14.55 24.14
N PRO A 1092 -22.52 14.08 24.99
CA PRO A 1092 -22.19 14.72 26.27
C PRO A 1092 -21.45 16.06 26.08
N PHE A 1093 -21.16 16.44 24.83
CA PHE A 1093 -20.44 17.66 24.47
C PHE A 1093 -21.35 18.77 23.92
N ILE A 1094 -22.68 18.57 23.88
CA ILE A 1094 -23.65 19.56 23.38
C ILE A 1094 -24.47 20.09 24.56
N SER A 1095 -24.30 21.37 24.89
CA SER A 1095 -25.14 22.07 25.86
C SER A 1095 -26.12 23.01 25.15
N GLU A 1096 -27.33 23.13 25.70
CA GLU A 1096 -28.40 24.01 25.18
C GLU A 1096 -27.99 25.49 25.13
N SER A 1097 -27.03 25.89 25.98
CA SER A 1097 -26.51 27.26 26.09
C SER A 1097 -25.49 27.64 25.00
N GLY A 1098 -25.11 26.73 24.11
CA GLY A 1098 -24.19 27.00 22.99
C GLY A 1098 -22.74 27.35 23.38
N HIS A 1099 -22.41 27.36 24.68
CA HIS A 1099 -21.08 27.72 25.16
C HIS A 1099 -20.02 26.66 24.83
N LYS A 1100 -18.78 27.12 24.66
CA LYS A 1100 -17.63 26.29 24.25
C LYS A 1100 -17.07 25.46 25.40
N GLN A 1101 -17.85 24.51 25.93
CA GLN A 1101 -17.31 23.49 26.84
C GLN A 1101 -16.27 22.64 26.08
N HIS A 1102 -15.01 22.74 26.53
CA HIS A 1102 -13.97 21.73 26.37
C HIS A 1102 -13.69 21.17 27.76
N TRP A 1103 -13.40 19.88 27.87
CA TRP A 1103 -12.97 19.29 29.13
C TRP A 1103 -11.63 19.92 29.58
N LYS A 1104 -11.63 20.52 30.77
CA LYS A 1104 -10.44 21.11 31.40
C LYS A 1104 -10.16 20.43 32.74
N VAL A 1105 -8.91 19.98 32.92
CA VAL A 1105 -8.39 19.54 34.21
C VAL A 1105 -8.60 20.66 35.24
N GLY A 1106 -9.13 20.31 36.41
CA GLY A 1106 -9.38 21.25 37.52
C GLY A 1106 -10.74 21.98 37.49
N GLN A 1107 -11.56 21.88 36.44
CA GLN A 1107 -12.94 22.42 36.49
C GLN A 1107 -13.92 21.42 37.11
N GLN A 1108 -14.42 21.74 38.31
CA GLN A 1108 -15.65 21.14 38.85
C GLN A 1108 -16.88 21.62 38.06
N GLY A 1109 -17.94 20.80 38.03
CA GLY A 1109 -19.29 21.28 37.70
C GLY A 1109 -19.75 21.16 36.25
N GLY A 1110 -19.71 19.94 35.69
CA GLY A 1110 -20.46 19.60 34.47
C GLY A 1110 -20.71 18.10 34.41
N ASP A 1111 -21.97 17.69 34.46
CA ASP A 1111 -22.38 16.28 34.29
C ASP A 1111 -22.12 15.88 32.82
N GLN A 1112 -20.98 15.24 32.53
CA GLN A 1112 -20.61 14.78 31.19
C GLN A 1112 -21.33 13.47 30.84
N VAL A 1113 -22.65 13.53 30.88
CA VAL A 1113 -23.56 12.39 30.76
C VAL A 1113 -24.07 12.23 29.33
N ILE A 1114 -24.30 11.00 28.91
CA ILE A 1114 -24.99 10.68 27.66
C ILE A 1114 -26.47 10.53 27.97
N HIS A 1115 -27.31 11.42 27.42
CA HIS A 1115 -28.75 11.21 27.39
C HIS A 1115 -29.08 10.23 26.26
N ALA A 1116 -29.88 9.21 26.53
CA ALA A 1116 -30.18 8.16 25.56
C ALA A 1116 -31.56 7.52 25.75
N ILE A 1117 -32.07 6.86 24.71
CA ILE A 1117 -33.30 6.05 24.76
C ILE A 1117 -32.92 4.58 24.99
N ALA A 1118 -33.35 4.02 26.12
CA ALA A 1118 -33.01 2.66 26.55
C ALA A 1118 -34.21 1.72 26.61
N ARG A 1119 -34.03 0.48 26.15
CA ARG A 1119 -35.07 -0.55 25.98
C ARG A 1119 -34.64 -1.85 26.66
N LYS A 1120 -35.56 -2.69 27.15
CA LYS A 1120 -35.18 -4.03 27.63
C LYS A 1120 -34.72 -4.97 26.52
N PHE A 1121 -33.83 -5.89 26.87
CA PHE A 1121 -33.56 -7.09 26.08
C PHE A 1121 -34.70 -8.10 26.24
N THR A 1122 -35.11 -8.78 25.17
CA THR A 1122 -36.11 -9.88 25.20
C THR A 1122 -35.47 -11.27 25.11
N MET A 1123 -34.17 -11.35 24.83
CA MET A 1123 -33.41 -12.60 24.72
C MET A 1123 -33.06 -13.22 26.09
N ASN A 1124 -32.73 -14.53 26.11
CA ASN A 1124 -32.30 -15.18 27.34
C ASN A 1124 -30.82 -14.90 27.67
N ARG A 1125 -30.42 -15.20 28.92
CA ARG A 1125 -29.05 -15.01 29.43
C ARG A 1125 -27.97 -15.69 28.58
N VAL A 1126 -28.24 -16.84 27.95
CA VAL A 1126 -27.23 -17.59 27.17
C VAL A 1126 -27.01 -16.94 25.80
N GLU A 1127 -28.05 -16.42 25.17
CA GLU A 1127 -27.92 -15.57 23.96
C GLU A 1127 -27.22 -14.24 24.27
N LEU A 1128 -27.56 -13.60 25.40
CA LEU A 1128 -26.98 -12.32 25.77
C LEU A 1128 -25.46 -12.41 25.97
N MET A 1129 -24.99 -13.45 26.69
CA MET A 1129 -23.56 -13.70 26.87
C MET A 1129 -22.82 -14.10 25.57
N LYS A 1130 -23.53 -14.48 24.50
CA LYS A 1130 -22.95 -14.73 23.17
C LYS A 1130 -22.88 -13.47 22.29
N ARG A 1131 -23.80 -12.53 22.48
CA ARG A 1131 -24.00 -11.35 21.61
C ARG A 1131 -23.50 -10.03 22.20
N VAL A 1132 -23.37 -9.94 23.52
CA VAL A 1132 -22.87 -8.76 24.24
C VAL A 1132 -21.60 -9.11 25.02
N LYS A 1133 -20.50 -8.43 24.70
CA LYS A 1133 -19.26 -8.51 25.47
C LYS A 1133 -19.36 -7.52 26.63
N PHE A 1134 -19.62 -8.06 27.83
CA PHE A 1134 -19.66 -7.27 29.06
C PHE A 1134 -18.27 -6.72 29.41
N ASP A 1135 -18.24 -5.47 29.89
CA ASP A 1135 -17.02 -4.73 30.19
C ASP A 1135 -16.27 -5.30 31.41
N ARG A 1136 -16.92 -6.11 32.26
CA ARG A 1136 -16.29 -6.81 33.39
C ARG A 1136 -16.63 -8.28 33.40
N GLU A 1137 -15.73 -9.10 33.93
CA GLU A 1137 -16.05 -10.50 34.27
C GLU A 1137 -16.97 -10.57 35.49
N GLY A 1138 -17.77 -11.63 35.58
CA GLY A 1138 -18.80 -11.80 36.62
C GLY A 1138 -20.02 -10.87 36.52
N MET A 1139 -19.93 -9.77 35.77
CA MET A 1139 -21.08 -8.95 35.39
C MET A 1139 -21.97 -9.75 34.43
N GLY A 1140 -23.22 -9.99 34.81
CA GLY A 1140 -24.14 -10.85 34.07
C GLY A 1140 -25.55 -10.26 33.97
N PHE A 1141 -26.46 -11.07 33.42
CA PHE A 1141 -27.88 -10.73 33.28
C PHE A 1141 -28.50 -10.31 34.63
N SER A 1142 -29.26 -9.21 34.58
CA SER A 1142 -30.06 -8.62 35.66
C SER A 1142 -31.32 -8.07 35.02
N ASP A 1143 -32.46 -8.13 35.72
CA ASP A 1143 -33.77 -7.77 35.16
C ASP A 1143 -33.91 -6.26 34.84
N ASP A 1144 -33.03 -5.43 35.42
CA ASP A 1144 -32.93 -3.99 35.16
C ASP A 1144 -31.94 -3.62 34.04
N LEU A 1145 -31.29 -4.62 33.41
CA LEU A 1145 -30.33 -4.39 32.33
C LEU A 1145 -31.07 -3.94 31.05
N ARG A 1146 -30.71 -2.76 30.54
CA ARG A 1146 -31.26 -2.19 29.31
C ARG A 1146 -30.22 -2.13 28.20
N CYS A 1147 -30.69 -1.95 26.97
CA CYS A 1147 -29.90 -1.69 25.78
C CYS A 1147 -30.21 -0.29 25.21
N VAL A 1148 -29.20 0.38 24.69
CA VAL A 1148 -29.33 1.59 23.87
C VAL A 1148 -28.89 1.23 22.45
N VAL A 1149 -29.74 1.47 21.46
CA VAL A 1149 -29.41 1.20 20.05
C VAL A 1149 -28.54 2.34 19.54
N VAL A 1150 -27.34 1.99 19.08
CA VAL A 1150 -26.31 2.92 18.56
C VAL A 1150 -26.46 3.10 17.05
N GLY A 1151 -26.84 2.03 16.35
CA GLY A 1151 -27.04 2.00 14.91
C GLY A 1151 -27.56 0.65 14.46
N VAL A 1152 -28.10 0.61 13.24
CA VAL A 1152 -28.70 -0.59 12.63
C VAL A 1152 -28.01 -0.87 11.30
N GLU A 1153 -27.64 -2.12 11.05
CA GLU A 1153 -27.08 -2.54 9.78
C GLU A 1153 -28.14 -2.56 8.67
N LYS A 1154 -27.77 -2.05 7.49
CA LYS A 1154 -28.63 -2.08 6.29
C LYS A 1154 -28.78 -3.53 5.82
N PRO A 1155 -30.02 -4.03 5.61
CA PRO A 1155 -30.22 -5.41 5.16
C PRO A 1155 -29.64 -5.60 3.75
N GLU A 1156 -28.69 -6.54 3.61
CA GLU A 1156 -28.18 -6.98 2.30
C GLU A 1156 -29.23 -7.74 1.47
N ASP A 1157 -30.17 -8.41 2.15
CA ASP A 1157 -31.28 -9.12 1.54
C ASP A 1157 -32.47 -9.17 2.51
N SER A 1158 -33.66 -9.20 1.94
CA SER A 1158 -34.96 -9.41 2.57
C SER A 1158 -35.04 -10.64 3.50
N SER A 1159 -34.17 -11.64 3.33
CA SER A 1159 -34.12 -12.83 4.20
C SER A 1159 -33.34 -12.65 5.49
N ARG A 1160 -32.46 -11.65 5.59
CA ARG A 1160 -31.57 -11.42 6.76
C ARG A 1160 -32.18 -10.40 7.71
N GLN A 1161 -32.31 -10.77 8.99
CA GLN A 1161 -32.62 -9.80 10.05
C GLN A 1161 -31.42 -8.89 10.30
N ALA A 1162 -31.64 -7.57 10.24
CA ALA A 1162 -30.62 -6.56 10.48
C ALA A 1162 -29.99 -6.67 11.89
N GLU A 1163 -28.66 -6.69 11.95
CA GLU A 1163 -27.92 -6.58 13.21
C GLU A 1163 -28.02 -5.14 13.75
N HIS A 1164 -28.21 -5.01 15.06
CA HIS A 1164 -28.35 -3.77 15.80
C HIS A 1164 -27.17 -3.64 16.75
N TYR A 1165 -26.37 -2.59 16.56
CA TYR A 1165 -25.25 -2.26 17.43
C TYR A 1165 -25.79 -1.64 18.71
N VAL A 1166 -25.51 -2.24 19.86
CA VAL A 1166 -26.09 -1.85 21.15
C VAL A 1166 -25.04 -1.64 22.25
N LEU A 1167 -25.25 -0.61 23.08
CA LEU A 1167 -24.63 -0.50 24.39
C LEU A 1167 -25.54 -1.19 25.42
N ALA A 1168 -24.98 -2.07 26.25
CA ALA A 1168 -25.66 -2.59 27.42
C ALA A 1168 -25.39 -1.66 28.62
N ILE A 1169 -26.43 -1.36 29.39
CA ILE A 1169 -26.38 -0.44 30.54
C ILE A 1169 -27.09 -1.05 31.76
N SER A 1170 -26.56 -0.78 32.95
CA SER A 1170 -27.13 -1.18 34.25
C SER A 1170 -27.42 0.04 35.13
N PRO A 1171 -28.39 0.01 36.06
CA PRO A 1171 -28.64 1.13 36.98
C PRO A 1171 -27.39 1.58 37.73
N ALA A 1172 -27.25 2.89 37.94
CA ALA A 1172 -26.11 3.47 38.64
C ALA A 1172 -26.15 3.15 40.15
N LYS A 1173 -24.97 2.94 40.75
CA LYS A 1173 -24.84 2.60 42.18
C LYS A 1173 -25.30 3.70 43.16
N SER A 1174 -25.61 4.91 42.67
CA SER A 1174 -26.24 5.97 43.46
C SER A 1174 -27.70 5.67 43.83
N GLY A 1175 -28.38 4.80 43.08
CA GLY A 1175 -29.81 4.53 43.26
C GLY A 1175 -30.73 5.65 42.75
N GLU A 1176 -30.20 6.67 42.06
CA GLU A 1176 -30.99 7.74 41.45
C GLU A 1176 -31.79 7.21 40.25
N PRO A 1177 -33.13 7.34 40.23
CA PRO A 1177 -33.95 6.91 39.10
C PRO A 1177 -33.51 7.54 37.78
N GLY A 1178 -33.46 6.74 36.71
CA GLY A 1178 -33.04 7.19 35.38
C GLY A 1178 -31.52 7.32 35.17
N ARG A 1179 -30.68 7.20 36.22
CA ARG A 1179 -29.22 7.15 36.06
C ARG A 1179 -28.70 5.72 35.86
N TYR A 1180 -27.86 5.56 34.86
CA TYR A 1180 -27.29 4.28 34.44
C TYR A 1180 -25.76 4.39 34.28
N THR A 1181 -25.08 3.25 34.30
CA THR A 1181 -23.68 3.11 33.91
C THR A 1181 -23.55 2.10 32.78
N ARG A 1182 -22.55 2.28 31.91
CA ARG A 1182 -22.23 1.31 30.86
C ARG A 1182 -21.80 -0.04 31.47
N ALA A 1183 -22.32 -1.12 30.89
CA ALA A 1183 -22.08 -2.51 31.29
C ALA A 1183 -21.44 -3.37 30.17
N GLY A 1184 -21.58 -2.99 28.90
CA GLY A 1184 -20.99 -3.71 27.77
C GLY A 1184 -21.41 -3.18 26.41
N VAL A 1185 -21.02 -3.88 25.35
CA VAL A 1185 -21.41 -3.59 23.95
C VAL A 1185 -21.61 -4.88 23.17
N GLY A 1186 -22.43 -4.86 22.11
CA GLY A 1186 -22.65 -6.04 21.27
C GLY A 1186 -23.45 -5.77 20.01
N THR A 1187 -23.79 -6.86 19.30
CA THR A 1187 -24.73 -6.84 18.18
C THR A 1187 -25.90 -7.80 18.43
N VAL A 1188 -27.13 -7.33 18.23
CA VAL A 1188 -28.36 -8.09 18.47
C VAL A 1188 -29.30 -8.02 17.28
N LEU A 1189 -30.33 -8.85 17.22
CA LEU A 1189 -31.34 -8.80 16.15
C LEU A 1189 -32.54 -7.95 16.59
N PHE A 1190 -33.31 -7.43 15.64
CA PHE A 1190 -34.50 -6.61 15.91
C PHE A 1190 -35.43 -7.22 16.97
N GLY A 1191 -35.76 -8.51 16.84
CA GLY A 1191 -36.65 -9.22 17.77
C GLY A 1191 -36.09 -9.46 19.17
N HIS A 1192 -34.83 -9.09 19.43
CA HIS A 1192 -34.18 -9.18 20.75
C HIS A 1192 -34.32 -7.89 21.59
N ILE A 1193 -35.03 -6.87 21.08
CA ILE A 1193 -35.19 -5.55 21.69
C ILE A 1193 -36.69 -5.29 21.92
N ALA A 1194 -37.07 -4.92 23.15
CA ALA A 1194 -38.43 -4.47 23.47
C ALA A 1194 -38.63 -3.01 23.05
N TYR A 1195 -38.98 -2.77 21.79
CA TYR A 1195 -39.17 -1.41 21.25
C TYR A 1195 -40.28 -0.62 21.95
N ASP A 1196 -41.30 -1.29 22.49
CA ASP A 1196 -42.41 -0.67 23.24
C ASP A 1196 -42.05 -0.29 24.69
N ASP A 1197 -40.89 -0.72 25.22
CA ASP A 1197 -40.37 -0.40 26.56
C ASP A 1197 -39.23 0.65 26.49
N ALA A 1198 -39.40 1.65 25.62
CA ALA A 1198 -38.47 2.78 25.51
C ALA A 1198 -38.60 3.74 26.71
N VAL A 1199 -37.50 4.04 27.38
CA VAL A 1199 -37.41 5.06 28.43
C VAL A 1199 -36.17 5.94 28.23
N ASP A 1200 -36.29 7.22 28.55
CA ASP A 1200 -35.14 8.14 28.60
C ASP A 1200 -34.24 7.82 29.80
N VAL A 1201 -32.93 7.79 29.56
CA VAL A 1201 -31.90 7.50 30.57
C VAL A 1201 -30.72 8.46 30.48
N VAL A 1202 -29.98 8.54 31.58
CA VAL A 1202 -28.76 9.33 31.73
C VAL A 1202 -27.60 8.38 32.05
N ILE A 1203 -26.70 8.14 31.09
CA ILE A 1203 -25.51 7.29 31.27
C ILE A 1203 -24.36 8.16 31.81
N GLN A 1204 -23.89 7.83 33.02
CA GLN A 1204 -22.74 8.46 33.68
C GLN A 1204 -21.39 7.93 33.17
#